data_AF-A0A8H6L5G9-F1
#
_entry.id   AF-A0A8H6L5G9-F1
#
_cell.length_a   1.000
_cell.length_b   1.000
_cell.length_c   1.000
_cell.angle_alpha   90.00
_cell.angle_beta   90.00
_cell.angle_gamma   90.00
#
_symmetry.space_group_name_H-M   'P 1'
#
loop_
_entity.id
_entity.type
_entity.pdbx_description
1 polymer ?
#
loop_
_entity_poly.entity_id
_entity_poly.type
_entity_poly.pdbx_seq_one_letter_code
_entity_poly.pdbx_strand_id
1 'polypeptide(L)'
;MPMDLDNGYAYPSADGESSPQNAPEERSMQIAIVGMACRLPEYVSNMGKFWDLCLKARNTWSEVPKDRFSQETFYHPNPDKTNCWYSKGGHFLSEDLSRFDAHFFSITAQEAKSMDPQQRLLMECAYEAMENAGIPFQSLVGRAVGVFVGGSQSDYSKLMMKDTETMPTFLETGNQDAILSARLSYFFNLCGPCFTADTACSSSLTAFHLACQSLRTGESKQAIVGGSHLNLLPDLLIAKSNIRLLSPEGKSFAFDDRSDGYGPGEGAGIAILKPLKDAIRDGDPIRAVVRNSGINQDGRTNGMTMPSEEAQAALARATYENVGLDPAETTYVEAHGTGTAIGDPIETRVIEAVLGKNRSIENPLYLGSVKTNVGHLEGASGIVAIIKAAMMLERGIILPNSGFVKANPNIPALGKSLVVATQPLPWPETSVRRASVSNFGFGGSNAHVILEESPYLRRQRLKQLTNGEPHGSQAHTIGVESHTNGVLEETNRIEPHKMGGLKEEAINSAAPGSQEHTNGTELHTDNVLKEEVINNEAHGSQEHTSGIEPHTDNVLKEEVINNEAHGSQEHTNGMKPHTNTVLKEEVIDTAPEMPARLFLLAAYDKASLDHQAIRLKEYLSSHLDDKDDDLLSDLAFTLGQRRSLLPWKATYVADSAGNLIEKLNKPDLAPLRSKKVPQVGFVFTGQGAQWYGMGRELLTSNPVYASAIDAAATSILKFGASYNLRDEILKDAKSSRLGQASISQPACTAIQIALVLVLRSWGVQPTTVTGHSSGEIAAAFAAGALSLESCMAIAFHRGEAAARLHKEHPEIRGGMLALGTSEVAATSLINELGLAGSVVVACVNSPSSVTISGDATAIDRLHGEAAERVSLQPKTSC
;
A
#
# COMPACT_ATOMS: atom_id res chain seq x y z
N MET A 1 -15.26 6.41 46.43
CA MET A 1 -14.19 7.42 46.50
C MET A 1 -14.25 8.24 45.23
N PRO A 2 -14.20 9.58 45.29
CA PRO A 2 -13.97 10.39 44.10
C PRO A 2 -12.48 10.38 43.73
N MET A 3 -12.20 10.45 42.43
CA MET A 3 -10.98 11.07 41.89
C MET A 3 -11.39 11.85 40.64
N ASP A 4 -10.83 13.03 40.49
CA ASP A 4 -11.20 13.97 39.44
C ASP A 4 -10.69 13.51 38.06
N LEU A 5 -11.48 13.78 37.02
CA LEU A 5 -11.07 13.70 35.62
C LEU A 5 -11.44 15.00 34.90
N ASP A 6 -10.76 16.07 35.29
CA ASP A 6 -10.75 17.31 34.52
C ASP A 6 -9.73 17.16 33.37
N ASN A 7 -10.23 16.95 32.16
CA ASN A 7 -9.45 16.93 30.92
C ASN A 7 -10.38 17.19 29.73
N GLY A 8 -10.35 18.41 29.22
CA GLY A 8 -11.31 18.89 28.21
C GLY A 8 -11.09 18.29 26.82
N TYR A 9 -12.00 17.43 26.38
CA TYR A 9 -12.24 17.16 24.96
C TYR A 9 -13.36 18.08 24.46
N ALA A 10 -12.99 19.14 23.75
CA ALA A 10 -13.96 20.03 23.11
C ALA A 10 -14.56 19.37 21.87
N TYR A 11 -15.83 18.97 21.96
CA TYR A 11 -16.63 18.62 20.77
C TYR A 11 -16.80 19.85 19.87
N PRO A 12 -16.83 19.70 18.53
CA PRO A 12 -17.12 20.82 17.64
C PRO A 12 -18.55 21.35 17.89
N SER A 13 -18.71 22.67 18.06
CA SER A 13 -20.01 23.30 18.26
C SER A 13 -20.87 23.21 17.00
N ALA A 14 -22.07 22.65 17.12
CA ALA A 14 -22.99 22.38 16.01
C ALA A 14 -23.83 23.61 15.61
N ASP A 15 -23.19 24.76 15.45
CA ASP A 15 -23.82 26.02 15.03
C ASP A 15 -23.44 26.35 13.58
N GLY A 16 -24.28 25.90 12.65
CA GLY A 16 -24.15 26.16 11.22
C GLY A 16 -25.50 26.05 10.51
N GLU A 17 -26.18 27.19 10.34
CA GLU A 17 -27.53 27.25 9.76
C GLU A 17 -27.53 26.80 8.28
N SER A 18 -28.00 25.58 8.02
CA SER A 18 -28.17 25.04 6.67
C SER A 18 -29.40 25.66 5.98
N SER A 19 -29.20 26.80 5.32
CA SER A 19 -30.25 27.45 4.54
C SER A 19 -30.73 26.55 3.37
N PRO A 20 -32.04 26.48 3.02
CA PRO A 20 -32.56 25.43 2.13
C PRO A 20 -32.20 25.52 0.63
N GLN A 21 -31.20 26.32 0.23
CA GLN A 21 -30.98 26.71 -1.17
C GLN A 21 -30.19 25.68 -2.00
N ASN A 22 -29.49 24.73 -1.37
CA ASN A 22 -28.61 23.76 -2.05
C ASN A 22 -29.29 22.45 -2.51
N ALA A 23 -30.57 22.24 -2.17
CA ALA A 23 -31.24 20.94 -2.30
C ALA A 23 -31.14 20.22 -3.68
N PRO A 24 -31.04 20.91 -4.84
CA PRO A 24 -30.83 20.24 -6.13
C PRO A 24 -29.41 19.66 -6.30
N GLU A 25 -28.37 20.36 -5.83
CA GLU A 25 -26.98 19.92 -5.98
C GLU A 25 -26.65 18.76 -5.03
N GLU A 26 -27.12 18.82 -3.79
CA GLU A 26 -26.92 17.77 -2.79
C GLU A 26 -27.58 16.44 -3.21
N ARG A 27 -28.74 16.49 -3.88
CA ARG A 27 -29.40 15.29 -4.42
C ARG A 27 -28.72 14.71 -5.66
N SER A 28 -28.14 15.56 -6.52
CA SER A 28 -27.48 15.14 -7.77
C SER A 28 -25.98 14.82 -7.60
N MET A 29 -25.42 15.09 -6.42
CA MET A 29 -24.06 14.79 -6.02
C MET A 29 -23.66 13.33 -6.32
N GLN A 30 -22.63 13.20 -7.16
CA GLN A 30 -22.01 11.94 -7.57
C GLN A 30 -21.03 11.42 -6.51
N ILE A 31 -21.02 10.10 -6.32
CA ILE A 31 -20.20 9.42 -5.30
C ILE A 31 -19.30 8.41 -6.01
N ALA A 32 -18.00 8.43 -5.71
CA ALA A 32 -17.04 7.46 -6.21
C ALA A 32 -16.96 6.24 -5.29
N ILE A 33 -16.96 5.04 -5.88
CA ILE A 33 -16.40 3.84 -5.25
C ILE A 33 -14.88 3.93 -5.45
N VAL A 34 -14.12 4.11 -4.37
CA VAL A 34 -12.67 4.32 -4.41
C VAL A 34 -11.84 3.10 -4.00
N GLY A 35 -12.44 2.09 -3.38
CA GLY A 35 -11.76 0.83 -3.07
C GLY A 35 -12.75 -0.28 -2.71
N MET A 36 -12.38 -1.53 -2.93
CA MET A 36 -13.24 -2.71 -2.75
C MET A 36 -12.42 -3.91 -2.25
N ALA A 37 -13.07 -4.78 -1.47
CA ALA A 37 -12.54 -6.10 -1.10
C ALA A 37 -13.68 -7.09 -0.78
N CYS A 38 -13.39 -8.38 -0.85
CA CYS A 38 -14.35 -9.44 -0.56
C CYS A 38 -13.71 -10.79 -0.17
N ARG A 39 -14.44 -11.58 0.61
CA ARG A 39 -14.19 -13.00 0.89
C ARG A 39 -15.41 -13.78 0.38
N LEU A 40 -15.22 -14.64 -0.62
CA LEU A 40 -16.31 -15.33 -1.33
C LEU A 40 -16.01 -16.84 -1.45
N PRO A 41 -17.03 -17.68 -1.73
CA PRO A 41 -16.93 -19.15 -1.67
C PRO A 41 -15.82 -19.78 -2.53
N GLU A 42 -15.46 -21.02 -2.20
CA GLU A 42 -14.12 -21.57 -2.44
C GLU A 42 -13.03 -20.66 -1.82
N TYR A 43 -11.89 -20.54 -2.51
CA TYR A 43 -10.68 -19.83 -2.11
C TYR A 43 -10.65 -18.37 -2.58
N VAL A 44 -11.81 -17.75 -2.85
CA VAL A 44 -11.91 -16.40 -3.45
C VAL A 44 -11.68 -15.33 -2.36
N SER A 45 -10.41 -15.21 -1.98
CA SER A 45 -9.96 -14.34 -0.88
C SER A 45 -9.66 -12.90 -1.30
N ASN A 46 -9.82 -12.51 -2.57
CA ASN A 46 -9.52 -11.16 -3.05
C ASN A 46 -10.15 -10.84 -4.42
N MET A 47 -10.07 -9.56 -4.80
CA MET A 47 -10.58 -8.97 -6.05
C MET A 47 -10.12 -9.69 -7.32
N GLY A 48 -8.83 -10.01 -7.44
CA GLY A 48 -8.27 -10.69 -8.61
C GLY A 48 -8.88 -12.08 -8.80
N LYS A 49 -8.92 -12.88 -7.73
CA LYS A 49 -9.58 -14.21 -7.74
C LYS A 49 -11.09 -14.12 -8.07
N PHE A 50 -11.78 -13.07 -7.62
CA PHE A 50 -13.21 -12.88 -7.89
C PHE A 50 -13.49 -12.51 -9.36
N TRP A 51 -12.69 -11.60 -9.93
CA TRP A 51 -12.71 -11.32 -11.37
C TRP A 51 -12.52 -12.60 -12.18
N ASP A 52 -11.51 -13.39 -11.82
CA ASP A 52 -11.12 -14.60 -12.52
C ASP A 52 -12.19 -15.71 -12.46
N LEU A 53 -12.87 -15.86 -11.31
CA LEU A 53 -14.04 -16.74 -11.14
C LEU A 53 -15.16 -16.40 -12.13
N CYS A 54 -15.55 -15.12 -12.18
CA CYS A 54 -16.64 -14.67 -13.03
C CYS A 54 -16.25 -14.68 -14.51
N LEU A 55 -15.03 -14.27 -14.87
CA LEU A 55 -14.53 -14.28 -16.25
C LEU A 55 -14.53 -15.69 -16.85
N LYS A 56 -14.18 -16.69 -16.04
CA LYS A 56 -14.17 -18.12 -16.40
C LYS A 56 -15.54 -18.79 -16.27
N ALA A 57 -16.63 -18.02 -16.08
CA ALA A 57 -18.01 -18.47 -15.91
C ALA A 57 -18.17 -19.58 -14.85
N ARG A 58 -17.35 -19.60 -13.80
CA ARG A 58 -17.36 -20.68 -12.79
C ARG A 58 -18.54 -20.56 -11.82
N ASN A 59 -18.86 -21.68 -11.18
CA ASN A 59 -19.88 -21.85 -10.14
C ASN A 59 -19.20 -22.53 -8.95
N THR A 60 -19.25 -21.93 -7.75
CA THR A 60 -18.50 -22.34 -6.55
C THR A 60 -19.28 -23.31 -5.65
N TRP A 61 -20.16 -24.12 -6.24
CA TRP A 61 -21.02 -25.02 -5.46
C TRP A 61 -20.23 -26.17 -4.84
N SER A 62 -20.56 -26.50 -3.60
CA SER A 62 -20.04 -27.64 -2.85
C SER A 62 -21.13 -28.31 -2.02
N GLU A 63 -20.83 -29.50 -1.51
CA GLU A 63 -21.46 -30.04 -0.31
C GLU A 63 -21.13 -29.17 0.91
N VAL A 64 -21.85 -29.35 2.02
CA VAL A 64 -21.60 -28.63 3.28
C VAL A 64 -20.22 -29.02 3.84
N PRO A 65 -19.33 -28.06 4.17
CA PRO A 65 -18.06 -28.36 4.82
C PRO A 65 -18.25 -29.10 6.15
N LYS A 66 -17.41 -30.11 6.40
CA LYS A 66 -17.54 -31.04 7.54
C LYS A 66 -17.38 -30.39 8.91
N ASP A 67 -16.83 -29.18 8.95
CA ASP A 67 -16.63 -28.30 10.10
C ASP A 67 -17.82 -27.34 10.35
N ARG A 68 -18.85 -27.34 9.49
CA ARG A 68 -20.12 -26.61 9.73
C ARG A 68 -21.13 -27.51 10.47
N PHE A 69 -21.84 -28.36 9.74
CA PHE A 69 -22.86 -29.27 10.27
C PHE A 69 -23.01 -30.53 9.41
N SER A 70 -23.56 -31.60 9.99
CA SER A 70 -23.73 -32.89 9.32
C SER A 70 -24.79 -32.83 8.21
N GLN A 71 -24.34 -32.78 6.95
CA GLN A 71 -25.25 -32.88 5.79
C GLN A 71 -26.06 -34.19 5.84
N GLU A 72 -25.44 -35.32 6.20
CA GLU A 72 -26.11 -36.63 6.31
C GLU A 72 -27.28 -36.63 7.32
N THR A 73 -27.16 -35.86 8.41
CA THR A 73 -28.19 -35.79 9.45
C THR A 73 -29.36 -34.89 9.06
N PHE A 74 -29.08 -33.78 8.38
CA PHE A 74 -30.08 -32.74 8.13
C PHE A 74 -30.66 -32.73 6.71
N TYR A 75 -30.00 -33.36 5.72
CA TYR A 75 -30.50 -33.46 4.35
C TYR A 75 -31.65 -34.47 4.20
N HIS A 76 -32.66 -34.12 3.39
CA HIS A 76 -33.64 -35.08 2.90
C HIS A 76 -34.31 -34.61 1.59
N PRO A 77 -34.36 -35.44 0.52
CA PRO A 77 -34.86 -35.01 -0.78
C PRO A 77 -36.38 -34.81 -0.88
N ASN A 78 -37.19 -35.36 0.04
CA ASN A 78 -38.61 -34.99 0.12
C ASN A 78 -38.72 -33.61 0.81
N PRO A 79 -39.18 -32.56 0.12
CA PRO A 79 -39.26 -31.22 0.68
C PRO A 79 -40.36 -31.05 1.73
N ASP A 80 -41.32 -31.98 1.85
CA ASP A 80 -42.37 -31.95 2.87
C ASP A 80 -41.88 -32.38 4.27
N LYS A 81 -40.62 -32.84 4.39
CA LYS A 81 -40.03 -33.23 5.67
C LYS A 81 -39.49 -32.01 6.43
N THR A 82 -40.33 -31.43 7.29
CA THR A 82 -40.11 -30.10 7.90
C THR A 82 -38.94 -29.95 8.89
N ASN A 83 -38.27 -31.05 9.25
CA ASN A 83 -37.07 -31.04 10.10
C ASN A 83 -35.76 -31.25 9.32
N CYS A 84 -35.81 -31.16 7.99
CA CYS A 84 -34.68 -31.31 7.08
C CYS A 84 -34.64 -30.18 6.04
N TRP A 85 -33.45 -29.91 5.50
CA TRP A 85 -33.32 -29.16 4.25
C TRP A 85 -33.24 -30.13 3.05
N TYR A 86 -33.75 -29.71 1.88
CA TYR A 86 -33.75 -30.56 0.67
C TYR A 86 -32.71 -30.15 -0.38
N SER A 87 -31.92 -29.11 -0.13
CA SER A 87 -30.81 -28.74 -1.00
C SER A 87 -29.68 -29.77 -0.89
N LYS A 88 -29.12 -30.20 -2.01
CA LYS A 88 -27.93 -31.06 -2.07
C LYS A 88 -26.63 -30.38 -1.60
N GLY A 89 -26.62 -29.07 -1.43
CA GLY A 89 -25.41 -28.30 -1.12
C GLY A 89 -25.65 -26.79 -1.13
N GLY A 90 -24.60 -26.04 -1.41
CA GLY A 90 -24.60 -24.57 -1.43
C GLY A 90 -23.24 -24.03 -1.86
N HIS A 91 -22.95 -22.79 -1.50
CA HIS A 91 -21.70 -22.11 -1.87
C HIS A 91 -20.96 -21.63 -0.61
N PHE A 92 -20.03 -22.43 -0.09
CA PHE A 92 -19.39 -22.20 1.20
C PHE A 92 -17.97 -21.63 1.07
N LEU A 93 -17.53 -20.88 2.08
CA LEU A 93 -16.12 -20.47 2.21
C LEU A 93 -15.28 -21.71 2.51
N SER A 94 -14.24 -21.98 1.69
CA SER A 94 -13.31 -23.09 1.95
C SER A 94 -12.13 -22.69 2.84
N GLU A 95 -12.07 -21.42 3.26
CA GLU A 95 -11.14 -20.93 4.26
C GLU A 95 -11.61 -21.32 5.67
N ASP A 96 -10.65 -21.69 6.53
CA ASP A 96 -10.88 -22.00 7.94
C ASP A 96 -11.35 -20.74 8.70
N LEU A 97 -12.64 -20.72 9.04
CA LEU A 97 -13.31 -19.61 9.75
C LEU A 97 -12.84 -19.42 11.20
N SER A 98 -11.88 -20.21 11.71
CA SER A 98 -11.19 -19.93 12.97
C SER A 98 -10.02 -18.96 12.82
N ARG A 99 -9.47 -18.79 11.60
CA ARG A 99 -8.36 -17.89 11.30
C ARG A 99 -8.77 -16.42 11.43
N PHE A 100 -7.84 -15.60 11.93
CA PHE A 100 -7.92 -14.13 12.03
C PHE A 100 -6.61 -13.57 12.62
N ASP A 101 -6.08 -12.46 12.09
CA ASP A 101 -4.95 -11.76 12.75
C ASP A 101 -5.43 -10.85 13.89
N ALA A 102 -5.80 -11.49 15.00
CA ALA A 102 -6.20 -10.80 16.21
C ALA A 102 -5.14 -9.81 16.73
N HIS A 103 -3.85 -10.08 16.50
CA HIS A 103 -2.75 -9.24 17.02
C HIS A 103 -2.64 -7.93 16.22
N PHE A 104 -2.74 -7.99 14.88
CA PHE A 104 -2.90 -6.80 14.02
C PHE A 104 -4.10 -5.95 14.47
N PHE A 105 -5.25 -6.59 14.66
CA PHE A 105 -6.48 -5.92 15.08
C PHE A 105 -6.52 -5.54 16.57
N SER A 106 -5.42 -5.70 17.31
CA SER A 106 -5.28 -5.36 18.74
C SER A 106 -6.30 -6.06 19.67
N ILE A 107 -6.78 -7.23 19.25
CA ILE A 107 -7.77 -8.08 19.91
C ILE A 107 -7.07 -9.22 20.66
N THR A 108 -7.60 -9.59 21.83
CA THR A 108 -7.05 -10.71 22.61
C THR A 108 -7.50 -12.07 22.05
N ALA A 109 -6.71 -13.13 22.25
CA ALA A 109 -7.10 -14.48 21.81
C ALA A 109 -8.42 -14.98 22.44
N GLN A 110 -8.73 -14.54 23.67
CA GLN A 110 -10.00 -14.86 24.37
C GLN A 110 -11.19 -14.13 23.73
N GLU A 111 -11.01 -12.88 23.31
CA GLU A 111 -12.03 -12.13 22.58
C GLU A 111 -12.20 -12.68 21.16
N ALA A 112 -11.11 -12.91 20.41
CA ALA A 112 -11.15 -13.45 19.05
C ALA A 112 -11.90 -14.78 18.96
N LYS A 113 -11.71 -15.69 19.94
CA LYS A 113 -12.47 -16.94 20.06
C LYS A 113 -13.98 -16.72 20.25
N SER A 114 -14.36 -15.62 20.89
CA SER A 114 -15.75 -15.26 21.17
C SER A 114 -16.43 -14.54 19.99
N MET A 115 -15.67 -14.05 19.02
CA MET A 115 -16.18 -13.26 17.89
C MET A 115 -16.75 -14.12 16.76
N ASP A 116 -17.96 -13.78 16.32
CA ASP A 116 -18.55 -14.26 15.07
C ASP A 116 -17.55 -14.06 13.91
N PRO A 117 -17.24 -15.10 13.10
CA PRO A 117 -16.36 -14.94 11.96
C PRO A 117 -16.81 -13.84 10.98
N GLN A 118 -18.10 -13.48 10.92
CA GLN A 118 -18.59 -12.32 10.17
C GLN A 118 -17.90 -11.02 10.56
N GLN A 119 -17.71 -10.76 11.86
CA GLN A 119 -17.00 -9.56 12.33
C GLN A 119 -15.53 -9.59 11.87
N ARG A 120 -14.89 -10.77 11.92
CA ARG A 120 -13.49 -10.98 11.56
C ARG A 120 -13.25 -10.78 10.06
N LEU A 121 -14.09 -11.38 9.22
CA LEU A 121 -14.08 -11.22 7.76
C LEU A 121 -14.34 -9.75 7.34
N LEU A 122 -15.25 -9.04 8.01
CA LEU A 122 -15.51 -7.62 7.75
C LEU A 122 -14.31 -6.73 8.12
N MET A 123 -13.60 -7.02 9.23
CA MET A 123 -12.40 -6.27 9.63
C MET A 123 -11.26 -6.42 8.62
N GLU A 124 -11.01 -7.63 8.16
CA GLU A 124 -10.02 -7.89 7.10
C GLU A 124 -10.43 -7.21 5.79
N CYS A 125 -11.66 -7.43 5.30
CA CYS A 125 -12.16 -6.77 4.09
C CYS A 125 -12.12 -5.24 4.19
N ALA A 126 -12.34 -4.66 5.38
CA ALA A 126 -12.31 -3.20 5.54
C ALA A 126 -10.88 -2.65 5.43
N TYR A 127 -9.90 -3.31 6.03
CA TYR A 127 -8.48 -2.94 5.86
C TYR A 127 -8.04 -3.10 4.41
N GLU A 128 -8.38 -4.22 3.77
CA GLU A 128 -8.03 -4.48 2.37
C GLU A 128 -8.70 -3.49 1.41
N ALA A 129 -9.95 -3.10 1.64
CA ALA A 129 -10.63 -2.11 0.82
C ALA A 129 -10.03 -0.69 0.98
N MET A 130 -9.46 -0.36 2.15
CA MET A 130 -8.66 0.85 2.33
C MET A 130 -7.33 0.77 1.57
N GLU A 131 -6.61 -0.35 1.62
CA GLU A 131 -5.39 -0.53 0.81
C GLU A 131 -5.69 -0.52 -0.70
N ASN A 132 -6.84 -1.05 -1.12
CA ASN A 132 -7.35 -0.99 -2.48
C ASN A 132 -7.71 0.44 -2.92
N ALA A 133 -8.15 1.29 -2.00
CA ALA A 133 -8.30 2.74 -2.22
C ALA A 133 -6.97 3.52 -2.13
N GLY A 134 -5.88 2.85 -1.73
CA GLY A 134 -4.62 3.52 -1.42
C GLY A 134 -4.75 4.51 -0.25
N ILE A 135 -5.65 4.26 0.71
CA ILE A 135 -5.89 5.12 1.86
C ILE A 135 -5.22 4.51 3.09
N PRO A 136 -4.14 5.11 3.64
CA PRO A 136 -3.58 4.68 4.92
C PRO A 136 -4.62 4.86 6.03
N PHE A 137 -4.94 3.83 6.82
CA PHE A 137 -6.01 3.96 7.81
C PHE A 137 -5.70 4.99 8.90
N GLN A 138 -4.41 5.25 9.18
CA GLN A 138 -3.98 6.32 10.08
C GLN A 138 -4.43 7.72 9.61
N SER A 139 -4.73 7.90 8.31
CA SER A 139 -5.28 9.15 7.76
C SER A 139 -6.79 9.32 7.98
N LEU A 140 -7.47 8.30 8.53
CA LEU A 140 -8.91 8.30 8.83
C LEU A 140 -9.23 8.51 10.31
N VAL A 141 -8.24 8.34 11.19
CA VAL A 141 -8.36 8.46 12.65
C VAL A 141 -8.98 9.80 13.07
N GLY A 142 -10.04 9.73 13.86
CA GLY A 142 -10.78 10.89 14.39
C GLY A 142 -11.67 11.61 13.38
N ARG A 143 -11.79 11.13 12.14
CA ARG A 143 -12.59 11.80 11.08
C ARG A 143 -14.01 11.27 11.02
N ALA A 144 -14.92 12.11 10.53
CA ALA A 144 -16.30 11.75 10.22
C ALA A 144 -16.39 10.82 8.99
N VAL A 145 -15.95 9.57 9.18
CA VAL A 145 -16.13 8.46 8.25
C VAL A 145 -17.26 7.60 8.79
N GLY A 146 -18.36 7.48 8.04
CA GLY A 146 -19.49 6.65 8.45
C GLY A 146 -19.27 5.17 8.12
N VAL A 147 -19.95 4.26 8.84
CA VAL A 147 -19.85 2.82 8.68
C VAL A 147 -21.25 2.20 8.62
N PHE A 148 -21.55 1.55 7.48
CA PHE A 148 -22.89 1.07 7.15
C PHE A 148 -22.81 -0.40 6.73
N VAL A 149 -23.26 -1.33 7.58
CA VAL A 149 -23.12 -2.77 7.31
C VAL A 149 -24.48 -3.43 7.12
N GLY A 150 -24.63 -4.20 6.04
CA GLY A 150 -25.76 -5.10 5.84
C GLY A 150 -25.53 -6.43 6.57
N GLY A 151 -26.14 -6.59 7.74
CA GLY A 151 -26.13 -7.85 8.50
C GLY A 151 -27.30 -8.76 8.13
N SER A 152 -27.15 -10.05 8.41
CA SER A 152 -28.25 -11.02 8.53
C SER A 152 -27.73 -12.32 9.14
N GLN A 153 -28.48 -12.90 10.09
CA GLN A 153 -28.13 -14.08 10.89
C GLN A 153 -26.97 -13.89 11.89
N SER A 154 -27.14 -14.49 13.07
CA SER A 154 -26.21 -14.45 14.21
C SER A 154 -25.97 -15.88 14.75
N ASP A 155 -25.67 -16.83 13.86
CA ASP A 155 -25.58 -18.26 14.19
C ASP A 155 -24.46 -18.59 15.19
N TYR A 156 -23.35 -17.83 15.19
CA TYR A 156 -22.29 -18.01 16.18
C TYR A 156 -22.79 -17.70 17.60
N SER A 157 -23.68 -16.72 17.76
CA SER A 157 -24.36 -16.45 19.03
C SER A 157 -25.18 -17.65 19.49
N LYS A 158 -25.94 -18.26 18.57
CA LYS A 158 -26.75 -19.46 18.86
C LYS A 158 -25.90 -20.66 19.25
N LEU A 159 -24.69 -20.80 18.68
CA LEU A 159 -23.72 -21.83 19.06
C LEU A 159 -23.16 -21.58 20.47
N MET A 160 -22.73 -20.35 20.78
CA MET A 160 -22.13 -20.00 22.07
C MET A 160 -23.15 -19.92 23.22
N MET A 161 -24.45 -19.79 22.93
CA MET A 161 -25.53 -19.75 23.92
C MET A 161 -26.17 -21.12 24.25
N LYS A 162 -25.72 -22.24 23.66
CA LYS A 162 -26.33 -23.57 23.90
C LYS A 162 -26.11 -24.11 25.32
N ASP A 163 -25.05 -23.65 25.98
CA ASP A 163 -24.68 -24.05 27.34
C ASP A 163 -24.20 -22.81 28.12
N THR A 164 -24.78 -22.59 29.29
CA THR A 164 -24.44 -21.46 30.16
C THR A 164 -23.16 -21.67 30.96
N GLU A 165 -22.68 -22.90 31.14
CA GLU A 165 -21.43 -23.18 31.86
C GLU A 165 -20.20 -22.86 31.01
N THR A 166 -20.30 -22.94 29.68
CA THR A 166 -19.22 -22.62 28.73
C THR A 166 -19.33 -21.22 28.09
N MET A 167 -20.26 -20.37 28.56
CA MET A 167 -20.55 -19.06 27.99
C MET A 167 -19.31 -18.12 27.94
N PRO A 168 -18.90 -17.61 26.75
CA PRO A 168 -17.69 -16.78 26.64
C PRO A 168 -17.82 -15.39 27.26
N THR A 169 -16.75 -14.89 27.88
CA THR A 169 -16.68 -13.55 28.51
C THR A 169 -17.02 -12.40 27.57
N PHE A 170 -16.68 -12.55 26.28
CA PHE A 170 -16.90 -11.54 25.24
C PHE A 170 -18.07 -11.91 24.31
N LEU A 171 -19.06 -12.68 24.78
CA LEU A 171 -20.22 -13.11 23.98
C LEU A 171 -20.93 -11.91 23.33
N GLU A 172 -21.33 -10.91 24.13
CA GLU A 172 -22.11 -9.76 23.66
C GLU A 172 -21.37 -8.96 22.57
N THR A 173 -20.16 -8.50 22.87
CA THR A 173 -19.33 -7.75 21.90
C THR A 173 -18.84 -8.62 20.74
N GLY A 174 -18.78 -9.94 20.91
CA GLY A 174 -18.39 -10.88 19.87
C GLY A 174 -19.50 -11.21 18.86
N ASN A 175 -20.77 -10.99 19.20
CA ASN A 175 -21.89 -11.60 18.46
C ASN A 175 -23.07 -10.66 18.16
N GLN A 176 -23.24 -9.53 18.85
CA GLN A 176 -24.39 -8.65 18.64
C GLN A 176 -24.26 -7.91 17.29
N ASP A 177 -25.32 -7.91 16.48
CA ASP A 177 -25.31 -7.47 15.07
C ASP A 177 -24.81 -6.02 14.86
N ALA A 178 -25.08 -5.08 15.79
CA ALA A 178 -24.60 -3.69 15.67
C ALA A 178 -23.07 -3.60 15.75
N ILE A 179 -22.41 -4.58 16.37
CA ILE A 179 -20.95 -4.65 16.47
C ILE A 179 -20.30 -5.00 15.12
N LEU A 180 -21.04 -5.56 14.14
CA LEU A 180 -20.56 -5.72 12.75
C LEU A 180 -20.12 -4.37 12.16
N SER A 181 -20.86 -3.29 12.42
CA SER A 181 -20.43 -1.91 12.11
C SER A 181 -19.52 -1.30 13.19
N ALA A 182 -19.88 -1.42 14.47
CA ALA A 182 -19.23 -0.65 15.54
C ALA A 182 -17.78 -1.08 15.78
N ARG A 183 -17.41 -2.35 15.52
CA ARG A 183 -16.03 -2.83 15.65
C ARG A 183 -15.10 -2.25 14.59
N LEU A 184 -15.61 -1.96 13.38
CA LEU A 184 -14.86 -1.25 12.34
C LEU A 184 -14.59 0.20 12.78
N SER A 185 -15.64 0.91 13.22
CA SER A 185 -15.53 2.28 13.73
C SER A 185 -14.59 2.37 14.94
N TYR A 186 -14.65 1.41 15.85
CA TYR A 186 -13.79 1.34 17.03
C TYR A 186 -12.31 1.12 16.65
N PHE A 187 -12.00 0.08 15.86
CA PHE A 187 -10.61 -0.25 15.54
C PHE A 187 -9.92 0.82 14.68
N PHE A 188 -10.59 1.32 13.63
CA PHE A 188 -10.04 2.36 12.77
C PHE A 188 -10.19 3.78 13.36
N ASN A 189 -10.80 3.91 14.55
CA ASN A 189 -11.13 5.16 15.24
C ASN A 189 -11.86 6.18 14.33
N LEU A 190 -13.05 5.80 13.89
CA LEU A 190 -13.90 6.57 12.97
C LEU A 190 -15.07 7.19 13.72
N CYS A 191 -15.37 8.45 13.43
CA CYS A 191 -16.31 9.27 14.18
C CYS A 191 -17.52 9.75 13.35
N GLY A 192 -17.88 9.01 12.28
CA GLY A 192 -19.11 9.25 11.52
C GLY A 192 -20.29 8.39 11.99
N PRO A 193 -21.46 8.52 11.35
CA PRO A 193 -22.62 7.66 11.63
C PRO A 193 -22.29 6.17 11.46
N CYS A 194 -22.73 5.34 12.40
CA CYS A 194 -22.35 3.93 12.46
C CYS A 194 -23.56 3.06 12.80
N PHE A 195 -23.96 2.15 11.91
CA PHE A 195 -24.99 1.14 12.21
C PHE A 195 -24.95 -0.09 11.29
N THR A 196 -25.54 -1.17 11.78
CA THR A 196 -25.89 -2.37 11.02
C THR A 196 -27.37 -2.31 10.63
N ALA A 197 -27.73 -2.69 9.41
CA ALA A 197 -29.10 -2.82 8.94
C ALA A 197 -29.42 -4.27 8.57
N ASP A 198 -30.58 -4.76 8.99
CA ASP A 198 -31.20 -5.99 8.46
C ASP A 198 -32.47 -5.64 7.66
N THR A 199 -32.45 -5.96 6.36
CA THR A 199 -33.62 -5.99 5.47
C THR A 199 -33.64 -7.31 4.69
N ALA A 200 -33.12 -8.38 5.31
CA ALA A 200 -32.80 -9.66 4.73
C ALA A 200 -31.93 -9.53 3.47
N CYS A 201 -32.37 -10.07 2.35
CA CYS A 201 -31.56 -10.15 1.13
C CYS A 201 -31.06 -8.79 0.61
N SER A 202 -31.75 -7.67 0.93
CA SER A 202 -31.34 -6.32 0.53
C SER A 202 -30.38 -5.61 1.51
N SER A 203 -30.05 -6.18 2.68
CA SER A 203 -29.35 -5.48 3.78
C SER A 203 -28.17 -4.61 3.35
N SER A 204 -27.21 -5.15 2.62
CA SER A 204 -26.03 -4.38 2.20
C SER A 204 -26.31 -3.30 1.14
N LEU A 205 -27.35 -3.46 0.31
CA LEU A 205 -27.74 -2.44 -0.67
C LEU A 205 -28.59 -1.32 -0.02
N THR A 206 -29.37 -1.65 1.01
CA THR A 206 -30.00 -0.67 1.92
C THR A 206 -28.93 0.14 2.68
N ALA A 207 -27.91 -0.53 3.24
CA ALA A 207 -26.77 0.11 3.87
C ALA A 207 -26.00 1.03 2.89
N PHE A 208 -25.80 0.56 1.66
CA PHE A 208 -25.19 1.36 0.57
C PHE A 208 -26.00 2.61 0.22
N HIS A 209 -27.34 2.51 0.18
CA HIS A 209 -28.19 3.68 -0.02
C HIS A 209 -28.03 4.70 1.11
N LEU A 210 -28.08 4.25 2.37
CA LEU A 210 -28.01 5.13 3.54
C LEU A 210 -26.62 5.78 3.67
N ALA A 211 -25.54 5.07 3.34
CA ALA A 211 -24.21 5.64 3.19
C ALA A 211 -24.15 6.73 2.11
N CYS A 212 -24.79 6.49 0.96
CA CYS A 212 -24.89 7.49 -0.10
C CYS A 212 -25.64 8.75 0.36
N GLN A 213 -26.72 8.60 1.16
CA GLN A 213 -27.44 9.75 1.72
C GLN A 213 -26.58 10.50 2.75
N SER A 214 -25.90 9.79 3.65
CA SER A 214 -25.03 10.41 4.68
C SER A 214 -23.83 11.17 4.08
N LEU A 215 -23.35 10.76 2.91
CA LEU A 215 -22.37 11.51 2.11
C LEU A 215 -22.98 12.76 1.43
N ARG A 216 -24.26 12.72 1.06
CA ARG A 216 -24.99 13.83 0.42
C ARG A 216 -25.44 14.90 1.40
N THR A 217 -25.95 14.51 2.57
CA THR A 217 -26.24 15.41 3.70
C THR A 217 -24.95 15.91 4.36
N GLY A 218 -23.83 15.25 4.11
CA GLY A 218 -22.50 15.63 4.61
C GLY A 218 -22.25 15.28 6.08
N GLU A 219 -23.12 14.50 6.72
CA GLU A 219 -22.84 13.83 8.01
C GLU A 219 -21.55 12.99 7.93
N SER A 220 -21.38 12.29 6.81
CA SER A 220 -20.18 11.55 6.46
C SER A 220 -19.36 12.34 5.43
N LYS A 221 -18.03 12.37 5.57
CA LYS A 221 -17.11 12.89 4.52
C LYS A 221 -16.50 11.78 3.66
N GLN A 222 -16.47 10.56 4.19
CA GLN A 222 -16.20 9.30 3.51
C GLN A 222 -17.09 8.23 4.17
N ALA A 223 -17.33 7.09 3.53
CA ALA A 223 -18.11 6.00 4.13
C ALA A 223 -17.52 4.63 3.81
N ILE A 224 -17.55 3.73 4.79
CA ILE A 224 -17.31 2.30 4.62
C ILE A 224 -18.68 1.64 4.52
N VAL A 225 -18.92 0.88 3.45
CA VAL A 225 -20.15 0.11 3.26
C VAL A 225 -19.81 -1.36 3.16
N GLY A 226 -20.56 -2.21 3.86
CA GLY A 226 -20.31 -3.64 3.86
C GLY A 226 -21.55 -4.52 3.90
N GLY A 227 -21.29 -5.82 3.90
CA GLY A 227 -22.24 -6.84 4.31
C GLY A 227 -21.56 -8.19 4.49
N SER A 228 -22.12 -9.01 5.37
CA SER A 228 -21.61 -10.35 5.71
C SER A 228 -22.73 -11.38 5.74
N HIS A 229 -22.38 -12.63 5.51
CA HIS A 229 -23.27 -13.77 5.67
C HIS A 229 -22.52 -15.10 5.82
N LEU A 230 -22.92 -15.93 6.77
CA LEU A 230 -22.38 -17.28 7.00
C LEU A 230 -23.52 -18.24 7.34
N ASN A 231 -23.39 -19.52 6.98
CA ASN A 231 -24.39 -20.56 7.25
C ASN A 231 -23.79 -21.60 8.20
N LEU A 232 -23.60 -21.21 9.46
CA LEU A 232 -22.92 -22.04 10.47
C LEU A 232 -23.84 -23.12 11.08
N LEU A 233 -25.17 -22.93 11.03
CA LEU A 233 -26.16 -23.90 11.51
C LEU A 233 -27.18 -24.29 10.43
N PRO A 234 -27.75 -25.51 10.50
CA PRO A 234 -28.78 -25.96 9.56
C PRO A 234 -30.14 -25.29 9.80
N ASP A 235 -30.38 -24.74 10.99
CA ASP A 235 -31.68 -24.25 11.50
C ASP A 235 -32.41 -23.33 10.49
N LEU A 236 -31.71 -22.33 9.95
CA LEU A 236 -32.31 -21.38 9.00
C LEU A 236 -32.39 -21.93 7.58
N LEU A 237 -31.55 -22.89 7.20
CA LEU A 237 -31.63 -23.60 5.92
C LEU A 237 -32.82 -24.57 5.87
N ILE A 238 -33.13 -25.22 7.01
CA ILE A 238 -34.36 -25.98 7.22
C ILE A 238 -35.58 -25.03 7.16
N ALA A 239 -35.53 -23.88 7.84
CA ALA A 239 -36.64 -22.91 7.79
C ALA A 239 -36.94 -22.41 6.35
N LYS A 240 -35.91 -22.08 5.57
CA LYS A 240 -36.04 -21.67 4.15
C LYS A 240 -36.56 -22.80 3.25
N SER A 241 -36.20 -24.04 3.57
CA SER A 241 -36.75 -25.23 2.90
C SER A 241 -38.25 -25.36 3.15
N ASN A 242 -38.69 -25.19 4.40
CA ASN A 242 -40.10 -25.27 4.78
C ASN A 242 -41.00 -24.26 4.03
N ILE A 243 -40.45 -23.10 3.65
CA ILE A 243 -41.13 -22.09 2.81
C ILE A 243 -40.69 -22.08 1.33
N ARG A 244 -40.10 -23.18 0.83
CA ARG A 244 -39.84 -23.44 -0.60
C ARG A 244 -38.96 -22.39 -1.32
N LEU A 245 -37.97 -21.81 -0.64
CA LEU A 245 -37.09 -20.77 -1.21
C LEU A 245 -35.81 -21.30 -1.89
N LEU A 246 -35.33 -22.49 -1.52
CA LEU A 246 -34.04 -23.02 -1.99
C LEU A 246 -34.20 -23.83 -3.28
N SER A 247 -33.16 -23.89 -4.11
CA SER A 247 -33.09 -24.88 -5.19
C SER A 247 -32.73 -26.26 -4.61
N PRO A 248 -33.36 -27.37 -5.03
CA PRO A 248 -32.93 -28.72 -4.69
C PRO A 248 -31.49 -29.05 -5.12
N GLU A 249 -30.99 -28.45 -6.20
CA GLU A 249 -29.58 -28.59 -6.61
C GLU A 249 -28.62 -27.68 -5.81
N GLY A 250 -29.15 -26.80 -4.96
CA GLY A 250 -28.36 -25.83 -4.19
C GLY A 250 -27.70 -24.74 -5.04
N LYS A 251 -28.22 -24.47 -6.25
CA LYS A 251 -27.65 -23.53 -7.22
C LYS A 251 -28.71 -22.52 -7.68
N SER A 252 -28.30 -21.30 -7.95
CA SER A 252 -29.21 -20.25 -8.46
C SER A 252 -29.22 -20.29 -9.99
N PHE A 253 -30.29 -20.83 -10.61
CA PHE A 253 -30.41 -20.92 -12.08
C PHE A 253 -31.03 -19.66 -12.70
N ALA A 254 -30.39 -18.51 -12.49
CA ALA A 254 -30.94 -17.21 -12.87
C ALA A 254 -31.27 -17.11 -14.37
N PHE A 255 -32.53 -16.78 -14.67
CA PHE A 255 -33.13 -16.61 -16.01
C PHE A 255 -33.24 -17.88 -16.87
N ASP A 256 -32.85 -19.04 -16.34
CA ASP A 256 -32.83 -20.31 -17.05
C ASP A 256 -34.15 -21.09 -16.86
N ASP A 257 -34.47 -21.99 -17.79
CA ASP A 257 -35.59 -22.94 -17.73
C ASP A 257 -35.60 -23.82 -16.46
N ARG A 258 -34.44 -23.96 -15.80
CA ARG A 258 -34.25 -24.66 -14.51
C ARG A 258 -34.47 -23.79 -13.26
N SER A 259 -34.97 -22.55 -13.38
CA SER A 259 -35.18 -21.65 -12.23
C SER A 259 -36.21 -22.20 -11.22
N ASP A 260 -35.74 -22.91 -10.18
CA ASP A 260 -36.58 -23.61 -9.19
C ASP A 260 -36.39 -23.12 -7.74
N GLY A 261 -35.47 -22.18 -7.49
CA GLY A 261 -35.09 -21.67 -6.17
C GLY A 261 -33.68 -21.07 -6.19
N TYR A 262 -33.21 -20.54 -5.05
CA TYR A 262 -31.83 -20.04 -4.94
C TYR A 262 -30.87 -21.06 -4.32
N GLY A 263 -29.60 -21.01 -4.73
CA GLY A 263 -28.53 -21.72 -4.03
C GLY A 263 -28.04 -20.91 -2.84
N PRO A 264 -28.06 -21.39 -1.58
CA PRO A 264 -27.57 -20.62 -0.44
C PRO A 264 -26.04 -20.46 -0.51
N GLY A 265 -25.50 -19.32 -0.07
CA GLY A 265 -24.06 -19.09 -0.08
C GLY A 265 -23.53 -18.20 1.05
N GLU A 266 -22.22 -18.27 1.30
CA GLU A 266 -21.48 -17.55 2.34
C GLU A 266 -20.58 -16.45 1.76
N GLY A 267 -20.30 -15.39 2.51
CA GLY A 267 -19.28 -14.41 2.12
C GLY A 267 -19.38 -13.05 2.81
N ALA A 268 -18.40 -12.19 2.55
CA ALA A 268 -18.37 -10.81 2.99
C ALA A 268 -17.83 -9.89 1.88
N GLY A 269 -18.23 -8.63 1.89
CA GLY A 269 -17.72 -7.61 0.98
C GLY A 269 -17.73 -6.21 1.60
N ILE A 270 -16.78 -5.37 1.19
CA ILE A 270 -16.66 -3.96 1.57
C ILE A 270 -16.43 -3.10 0.32
N ALA A 271 -17.02 -1.91 0.30
CA ALA A 271 -16.64 -0.81 -0.58
C ALA A 271 -16.37 0.47 0.23
N ILE A 272 -15.37 1.24 -0.19
CA ILE A 272 -15.08 2.58 0.32
C ILE A 272 -15.70 3.62 -0.62
N LEU A 273 -16.51 4.52 -0.07
CA LEU A 273 -17.24 5.57 -0.79
C LEU A 273 -16.74 6.96 -0.42
N LYS A 274 -16.61 7.83 -1.43
CA LYS A 274 -16.29 9.26 -1.27
C LYS A 274 -17.11 10.12 -2.21
N PRO A 275 -17.36 11.41 -1.90
CA PRO A 275 -17.81 12.36 -2.90
C PRO A 275 -16.85 12.37 -4.10
N LEU A 276 -17.38 12.34 -5.33
CA LEU A 276 -16.53 12.25 -6.53
C LEU A 276 -15.55 13.44 -6.62
N LYS A 277 -15.98 14.64 -6.21
CA LYS A 277 -15.12 15.84 -6.13
C LYS A 277 -13.92 15.66 -5.17
N ASP A 278 -14.13 14.97 -4.05
CA ASP A 278 -13.11 14.74 -3.03
C ASP A 278 -12.18 13.58 -3.42
N ALA A 279 -12.71 12.56 -4.12
CA ALA A 279 -11.89 11.51 -4.73
C ALA A 279 -10.94 12.08 -5.81
N ILE A 280 -11.44 12.98 -6.66
CA ILE A 280 -10.62 13.67 -7.68
C ILE A 280 -9.57 14.58 -7.03
N ARG A 281 -9.92 15.33 -5.97
CA ARG A 281 -8.97 16.19 -5.24
C ARG A 281 -7.86 15.37 -4.57
N ASP A 282 -8.21 14.28 -3.90
CA ASP A 282 -7.28 13.50 -3.09
C ASP A 282 -6.47 12.47 -3.92
N GLY A 283 -6.63 12.46 -5.25
CA GLY A 283 -5.91 11.58 -6.17
C GLY A 283 -6.30 10.10 -6.03
N ASP A 284 -7.56 9.81 -5.68
CA ASP A 284 -8.00 8.44 -5.42
C ASP A 284 -8.35 7.67 -6.70
N PRO A 285 -8.08 6.35 -6.75
CA PRO A 285 -8.47 5.49 -7.87
C PRO A 285 -10.00 5.24 -7.90
N ILE A 286 -10.70 5.98 -8.77
CA ILE A 286 -12.16 5.88 -8.95
C ILE A 286 -12.51 4.65 -9.80
N ARG A 287 -13.10 3.62 -9.17
CA ARG A 287 -13.50 2.35 -9.79
C ARG A 287 -14.79 2.49 -10.61
N ALA A 288 -15.82 3.04 -9.96
CA ALA A 288 -17.09 3.37 -10.58
C ALA A 288 -17.73 4.57 -9.87
N VAL A 289 -18.70 5.21 -10.51
CA VAL A 289 -19.44 6.35 -9.98
C VAL A 289 -20.90 5.96 -9.72
N VAL A 290 -21.33 6.05 -8.47
CA VAL A 290 -22.75 6.00 -8.11
C VAL A 290 -23.41 7.27 -8.60
N ARG A 291 -24.37 7.12 -9.50
CA ARG A 291 -25.22 8.22 -9.99
C ARG A 291 -26.42 8.44 -9.11
N ASN A 292 -27.09 7.35 -8.72
CA ASN A 292 -28.12 7.40 -7.69
C ASN A 292 -28.33 6.03 -7.05
N SER A 293 -29.01 6.02 -5.91
CA SER A 293 -29.55 4.83 -5.28
C SER A 293 -30.92 5.15 -4.68
N GLY A 294 -31.75 4.13 -4.51
CA GLY A 294 -33.07 4.25 -3.89
C GLY A 294 -33.46 2.97 -3.16
N ILE A 295 -34.40 3.11 -2.22
CA ILE A 295 -35.08 1.99 -1.55
C ILE A 295 -36.59 2.24 -1.50
N ASN A 296 -37.39 1.17 -1.54
CA ASN A 296 -38.83 1.22 -1.24
C ASN A 296 -39.34 -0.10 -0.63
N GLN A 297 -40.66 -0.26 -0.57
CA GLN A 297 -41.32 -1.44 0.00
C GLN A 297 -42.48 -1.90 -0.91
N ASP A 298 -42.64 -3.21 -1.08
CA ASP A 298 -43.74 -3.85 -1.82
C ASP A 298 -45.12 -3.63 -1.17
N GLY A 299 -45.16 -3.41 0.15
CA GLY A 299 -46.40 -3.14 0.87
C GLY A 299 -47.27 -4.39 1.04
N ARG A 300 -48.36 -4.51 0.27
CA ARG A 300 -49.32 -5.63 0.38
C ARG A 300 -49.42 -6.40 -0.93
N THR A 301 -48.73 -7.53 -0.98
CA THR A 301 -48.79 -8.53 -2.07
C THR A 301 -49.63 -9.75 -1.66
N ASN A 302 -49.72 -10.76 -2.54
CA ASN A 302 -50.54 -11.97 -2.33
C ASN A 302 -50.03 -12.92 -1.22
N GLY A 303 -48.86 -12.65 -0.66
CA GLY A 303 -48.28 -13.34 0.48
C GLY A 303 -47.01 -12.61 0.91
N MET A 304 -46.65 -12.63 2.20
CA MET A 304 -45.57 -11.77 2.74
C MET A 304 -44.22 -11.92 2.03
N THR A 305 -43.97 -13.07 1.39
CA THR A 305 -42.74 -13.39 0.65
C THR A 305 -42.85 -13.23 -0.87
N MET A 306 -43.94 -12.63 -1.38
CA MET A 306 -44.20 -12.46 -2.81
C MET A 306 -43.81 -11.05 -3.25
N PRO A 307 -42.97 -10.88 -4.29
CA PRO A 307 -42.53 -9.56 -4.76
C PRO A 307 -43.65 -8.79 -5.49
N SER A 308 -43.55 -7.44 -5.52
CA SER A 308 -44.41 -6.58 -6.37
C SER A 308 -43.68 -6.09 -7.63
N GLU A 309 -44.29 -6.33 -8.78
CA GLU A 309 -43.84 -5.82 -10.08
C GLU A 309 -43.97 -4.28 -10.14
N GLU A 310 -45.04 -3.74 -9.55
CA GLU A 310 -45.33 -2.31 -9.47
C GLU A 310 -44.31 -1.58 -8.59
N ALA A 311 -43.99 -2.11 -7.41
CA ALA A 311 -43.06 -1.47 -6.48
C ALA A 311 -41.62 -1.49 -7.00
N GLN A 312 -41.17 -2.60 -7.58
CA GLN A 312 -39.86 -2.69 -8.23
C GLN A 312 -39.76 -1.73 -9.43
N ALA A 313 -40.79 -1.65 -10.27
CA ALA A 313 -40.80 -0.73 -11.41
C ALA A 313 -40.91 0.74 -11.00
N ALA A 314 -41.64 1.05 -9.92
CA ALA A 314 -41.68 2.39 -9.35
C ALA A 314 -40.31 2.80 -8.75
N LEU A 315 -39.63 1.88 -8.05
CA LEU A 315 -38.28 2.12 -7.52
C LEU A 315 -37.27 2.39 -8.63
N ALA A 316 -37.26 1.55 -9.67
CA ALA A 316 -36.36 1.73 -10.81
C ALA A 316 -36.58 3.09 -11.48
N ARG A 317 -37.82 3.43 -11.88
CA ARG A 317 -38.15 4.73 -12.49
C ARG A 317 -37.73 5.90 -11.61
N ALA A 318 -38.16 5.92 -10.35
CA ALA A 318 -37.83 7.00 -9.43
C ALA A 318 -36.31 7.16 -9.22
N THR A 319 -35.54 6.06 -9.23
CA THR A 319 -34.07 6.14 -9.05
C THR A 319 -33.39 6.83 -10.24
N TYR A 320 -33.89 6.67 -11.47
CA TYR A 320 -33.42 7.39 -12.67
C TYR A 320 -33.95 8.83 -12.75
N GLU A 321 -35.26 9.02 -12.53
CA GLU A 321 -35.94 10.31 -12.60
C GLU A 321 -35.37 11.34 -11.62
N ASN A 322 -35.05 10.93 -10.38
CA ASN A 322 -34.47 11.79 -9.35
C ASN A 322 -33.09 12.40 -9.72
N VAL A 323 -32.42 11.90 -10.76
CA VAL A 323 -31.14 12.44 -11.27
C VAL A 323 -31.16 12.73 -12.78
N GLY A 324 -32.35 12.80 -13.39
CA GLY A 324 -32.53 13.20 -14.79
C GLY A 324 -31.87 12.27 -15.82
N LEU A 325 -31.73 10.97 -15.53
CA LEU A 325 -31.16 9.99 -16.45
C LEU A 325 -32.25 9.28 -17.26
N ASP A 326 -32.02 9.04 -18.56
CA ASP A 326 -32.86 8.12 -19.35
C ASP A 326 -32.47 6.66 -19.02
N PRO A 327 -33.40 5.82 -18.54
CA PRO A 327 -33.13 4.39 -18.35
C PRO A 327 -32.75 3.65 -19.63
N ALA A 328 -33.18 4.13 -20.81
CA ALA A 328 -32.89 3.49 -22.10
C ALA A 328 -31.40 3.54 -22.47
N GLU A 329 -30.62 4.46 -21.91
CA GLU A 329 -29.15 4.50 -22.07
C GLU A 329 -28.43 3.38 -21.29
N THR A 330 -29.05 2.77 -20.28
CA THR A 330 -28.42 1.70 -19.48
C THR A 330 -28.28 0.43 -20.30
N THR A 331 -27.08 -0.15 -20.30
CA THR A 331 -26.71 -1.28 -21.17
C THR A 331 -26.53 -2.61 -20.45
N TYR A 332 -26.45 -2.61 -19.11
CA TYR A 332 -26.33 -3.82 -18.29
C TYR A 332 -27.18 -3.72 -17.02
N VAL A 333 -27.74 -4.86 -16.57
CA VAL A 333 -28.38 -5.01 -15.26
C VAL A 333 -27.73 -6.17 -14.50
N GLU A 334 -27.12 -5.86 -13.34
CA GLU A 334 -26.85 -6.83 -12.30
C GLU A 334 -28.13 -7.01 -11.50
N ALA A 335 -28.86 -8.07 -11.81
CA ALA A 335 -30.19 -8.32 -11.28
C ALA A 335 -30.16 -8.88 -9.85
N HIS A 336 -31.29 -8.82 -9.16
CA HIS A 336 -31.49 -9.61 -7.96
C HIS A 336 -31.42 -11.11 -8.32
N GLY A 337 -32.07 -11.53 -9.41
CA GLY A 337 -31.77 -12.73 -10.21
C GLY A 337 -31.45 -13.97 -9.37
N THR A 338 -32.43 -14.45 -8.61
CA THR A 338 -32.26 -15.54 -7.64
C THR A 338 -32.41 -16.92 -8.24
N GLY A 339 -32.87 -17.07 -9.48
CA GLY A 339 -33.18 -18.37 -10.07
C GLY A 339 -34.53 -18.90 -9.60
N THR A 340 -35.47 -18.02 -9.24
CA THR A 340 -36.79 -18.42 -8.75
C THR A 340 -37.84 -18.38 -9.86
N ALA A 341 -38.66 -19.44 -9.95
CA ALA A 341 -39.69 -19.60 -10.98
C ALA A 341 -40.70 -18.43 -11.11
N ILE A 342 -40.86 -17.64 -10.04
CA ILE A 342 -41.78 -16.49 -9.97
C ILE A 342 -41.02 -15.15 -9.99
N GLY A 343 -39.90 -15.04 -9.27
CA GLY A 343 -39.15 -13.79 -9.15
C GLY A 343 -38.45 -13.40 -10.45
N ASP A 344 -37.78 -14.34 -11.11
CA ASP A 344 -37.01 -14.06 -12.33
C ASP A 344 -37.93 -13.53 -13.48
N PRO A 345 -39.14 -14.09 -13.73
CA PRO A 345 -40.10 -13.49 -14.66
C PRO A 345 -40.67 -12.13 -14.25
N ILE A 346 -40.82 -11.85 -12.95
CA ILE A 346 -41.28 -10.53 -12.48
C ILE A 346 -40.18 -9.48 -12.72
N GLU A 347 -38.96 -9.73 -12.22
CA GLU A 347 -37.85 -8.78 -12.35
C GLU A 347 -37.51 -8.49 -13.82
N THR A 348 -37.54 -9.51 -14.70
CA THR A 348 -37.26 -9.29 -16.13
C THR A 348 -38.35 -8.50 -16.85
N ARG A 349 -39.62 -8.60 -16.46
CA ARG A 349 -40.67 -7.69 -16.94
C ARG A 349 -40.46 -6.26 -16.45
N VAL A 350 -40.05 -6.07 -15.20
CA VAL A 350 -39.67 -4.74 -14.67
C VAL A 350 -38.52 -4.14 -15.47
N ILE A 351 -37.47 -4.93 -15.73
CA ILE A 351 -36.31 -4.51 -16.52
C ILE A 351 -36.72 -4.11 -17.94
N GLU A 352 -37.56 -4.90 -18.63
CA GLU A 352 -38.05 -4.55 -19.96
C GLU A 352 -38.95 -3.29 -19.94
N ALA A 353 -39.88 -3.19 -18.97
CA ALA A 353 -40.85 -2.10 -18.86
C ALA A 353 -40.28 -0.77 -18.32
N VAL A 354 -39.01 -0.74 -17.92
CA VAL A 354 -38.30 0.48 -17.50
C VAL A 354 -37.09 0.77 -18.38
N LEU A 355 -36.23 -0.21 -18.66
CA LEU A 355 -34.95 -0.03 -19.37
C LEU A 355 -34.94 -0.64 -20.80
N GLY A 356 -35.92 -1.48 -21.14
CA GLY A 356 -36.02 -2.19 -22.44
C GLY A 356 -36.47 -1.31 -23.63
N LYS A 357 -36.72 -0.02 -23.43
CA LYS A 357 -37.16 0.91 -24.48
C LYS A 357 -36.12 1.02 -25.60
N ASN A 358 -36.57 0.91 -26.85
CA ASN A 358 -35.74 0.94 -28.07
C ASN A 358 -34.66 -0.16 -28.15
N ARG A 359 -34.83 -1.28 -27.43
CA ARG A 359 -33.94 -2.46 -27.48
C ARG A 359 -34.36 -3.45 -28.57
N SER A 360 -33.35 -4.11 -29.14
CA SER A 360 -33.47 -5.14 -30.19
C SER A 360 -32.30 -6.11 -30.04
N ILE A 361 -32.22 -7.18 -30.84
CA ILE A 361 -31.14 -8.18 -30.70
C ILE A 361 -29.78 -7.63 -31.16
N GLU A 362 -29.80 -6.57 -31.99
CA GLU A 362 -28.64 -5.81 -32.44
C GLU A 362 -28.19 -4.73 -31.43
N ASN A 363 -29.07 -4.32 -30.52
CA ASN A 363 -28.81 -3.38 -29.42
C ASN A 363 -29.50 -3.86 -28.12
N PRO A 364 -29.10 -5.02 -27.56
CA PRO A 364 -29.81 -5.62 -26.44
C PRO A 364 -29.50 -4.89 -25.14
N LEU A 365 -30.35 -5.09 -24.14
CA LEU A 365 -30.01 -4.84 -22.75
C LEU A 365 -29.45 -6.14 -22.17
N TYR A 366 -28.19 -6.11 -21.73
CA TYR A 366 -27.55 -7.26 -21.11
C TYR A 366 -27.98 -7.43 -19.66
N LEU A 367 -28.07 -8.66 -19.17
CA LEU A 367 -28.35 -8.97 -17.77
C LEU A 367 -27.54 -10.16 -17.27
N GLY A 368 -27.36 -10.22 -15.95
CA GLY A 368 -26.76 -11.34 -15.25
C GLY A 368 -26.96 -11.25 -13.74
N SER A 369 -26.58 -12.31 -13.04
CA SER A 369 -26.62 -12.38 -11.57
C SER A 369 -25.40 -13.14 -11.04
N VAL A 370 -24.63 -12.49 -10.17
CA VAL A 370 -23.50 -13.07 -9.43
C VAL A 370 -23.90 -14.28 -8.59
N LYS A 371 -25.21 -14.43 -8.28
CA LYS A 371 -25.73 -15.58 -7.53
C LYS A 371 -25.65 -16.89 -8.32
N THR A 372 -25.43 -16.82 -9.64
CA THR A 372 -25.06 -17.97 -10.47
C THR A 372 -23.62 -18.43 -10.23
N ASN A 373 -22.71 -17.51 -9.87
CA ASN A 373 -21.32 -17.83 -9.54
C ASN A 373 -21.20 -18.33 -8.09
N VAL A 374 -21.70 -17.54 -7.13
CA VAL A 374 -21.41 -17.69 -5.68
C VAL A 374 -22.63 -17.99 -4.79
N GLY A 375 -23.79 -18.27 -5.38
CA GLY A 375 -25.02 -18.44 -4.61
C GLY A 375 -25.59 -17.11 -4.08
N HIS A 376 -26.70 -17.19 -3.37
CA HIS A 376 -27.33 -16.06 -2.71
C HIS A 376 -26.71 -15.85 -1.33
N LEU A 377 -25.86 -14.82 -1.22
CA LEU A 377 -25.15 -14.43 0.01
C LEU A 377 -26.01 -13.62 0.99
N GLU A 378 -27.33 -13.83 0.97
CA GLU A 378 -28.38 -13.08 1.68
C GLU A 378 -28.01 -11.61 1.95
N GLY A 379 -27.72 -11.21 3.18
CA GLY A 379 -27.39 -9.83 3.54
C GLY A 379 -26.18 -9.21 2.82
N ALA A 380 -25.18 -10.01 2.43
CA ALA A 380 -24.00 -9.57 1.67
C ALA A 380 -24.22 -9.49 0.14
N SER A 381 -25.36 -9.93 -0.38
CA SER A 381 -25.59 -10.06 -1.82
C SER A 381 -25.50 -8.74 -2.58
N GLY A 382 -25.99 -7.65 -1.98
CA GLY A 382 -26.02 -6.32 -2.58
C GLY A 382 -24.61 -5.74 -2.79
N ILE A 383 -23.75 -5.80 -1.77
CA ILE A 383 -22.38 -5.27 -1.89
C ILE A 383 -21.55 -6.10 -2.89
N VAL A 384 -21.72 -7.42 -2.94
CA VAL A 384 -20.99 -8.28 -3.90
C VAL A 384 -21.47 -8.07 -5.34
N ALA A 385 -22.76 -7.80 -5.55
CA ALA A 385 -23.30 -7.37 -6.85
C ALA A 385 -22.75 -5.99 -7.30
N ILE A 386 -22.65 -5.02 -6.38
CA ILE A 386 -21.99 -3.72 -6.62
C ILE A 386 -20.52 -3.92 -7.01
N ILE A 387 -19.78 -4.78 -6.29
CA ILE A 387 -18.36 -5.04 -6.56
C ILE A 387 -18.16 -5.65 -7.96
N LYS A 388 -18.97 -6.65 -8.35
CA LYS A 388 -18.95 -7.22 -9.71
C LYS A 388 -19.23 -6.15 -10.77
N ALA A 389 -20.29 -5.37 -10.61
CA ALA A 389 -20.66 -4.33 -11.56
C ALA A 389 -19.58 -3.24 -11.68
N ALA A 390 -18.93 -2.86 -10.58
CA ALA A 390 -17.82 -1.91 -10.58
C ALA A 390 -16.59 -2.43 -11.34
N MET A 391 -16.18 -3.70 -11.12
CA MET A 391 -15.08 -4.32 -11.89
C MET A 391 -15.40 -4.37 -13.39
N MET A 392 -16.64 -4.67 -13.77
CA MET A 392 -17.08 -4.72 -15.16
C MET A 392 -17.04 -3.34 -15.84
N LEU A 393 -17.42 -2.28 -15.12
CA LEU A 393 -17.36 -0.90 -15.58
C LEU A 393 -15.90 -0.41 -15.71
N GLU A 394 -15.05 -0.77 -14.75
CA GLU A 394 -13.61 -0.45 -14.74
C GLU A 394 -12.86 -1.13 -15.89
N ARG A 395 -12.99 -2.45 -16.03
CA ARG A 395 -12.29 -3.22 -17.08
C ARG A 395 -13.00 -3.18 -18.44
N GLY A 396 -14.18 -2.56 -18.53
CA GLY A 396 -14.93 -2.40 -19.78
C GLY A 396 -15.41 -3.71 -20.41
N ILE A 397 -15.72 -4.72 -19.60
CA ILE A 397 -16.08 -6.09 -20.04
C ILE A 397 -17.37 -6.53 -19.32
N ILE A 398 -18.33 -7.05 -20.06
CA ILE A 398 -19.52 -7.72 -19.54
C ILE A 398 -19.15 -9.18 -19.23
N LEU A 399 -19.28 -9.57 -17.96
CA LEU A 399 -18.96 -10.91 -17.48
C LEU A 399 -20.10 -11.90 -17.75
N PRO A 400 -19.78 -13.19 -18.00
CA PRO A 400 -20.79 -14.22 -18.26
C PRO A 400 -21.59 -14.60 -17.01
N ASN A 401 -22.86 -14.94 -17.22
CA ASN A 401 -23.76 -15.53 -16.23
C ASN A 401 -23.51 -17.03 -16.17
N SER A 402 -23.17 -17.55 -14.99
CA SER A 402 -22.65 -18.90 -14.83
C SER A 402 -23.72 -19.97 -15.05
N GLY A 403 -23.37 -21.05 -15.76
CA GLY A 403 -24.23 -22.22 -15.93
C GLY A 403 -25.54 -22.01 -16.68
N PHE A 404 -25.76 -20.86 -17.34
CA PHE A 404 -26.93 -20.60 -18.18
C PHE A 404 -26.87 -21.44 -19.47
N VAL A 405 -27.97 -22.16 -19.79
CA VAL A 405 -28.04 -23.11 -20.91
C VAL A 405 -29.27 -22.86 -21.79
N LYS A 406 -30.43 -22.57 -21.19
CA LYS A 406 -31.71 -22.39 -21.90
C LYS A 406 -32.53 -21.31 -21.23
N ALA A 407 -32.93 -20.29 -21.98
CA ALA A 407 -33.80 -19.22 -21.48
C ALA A 407 -35.13 -19.75 -20.94
N ASN A 408 -35.58 -19.22 -19.80
CA ASN A 408 -36.88 -19.56 -19.21
C ASN A 408 -38.05 -19.14 -20.15
N PRO A 409 -38.97 -20.05 -20.51
CA PRO A 409 -40.07 -19.75 -21.43
C PRO A 409 -41.07 -18.72 -20.89
N ASN A 410 -41.09 -18.48 -19.58
CA ASN A 410 -41.91 -17.45 -18.94
C ASN A 410 -41.28 -16.04 -19.03
N ILE A 411 -40.15 -15.90 -19.75
CA ILE A 411 -39.47 -14.61 -20.00
C ILE A 411 -39.36 -14.38 -21.52
N PRO A 412 -40.44 -13.94 -22.19
CA PRO A 412 -40.50 -13.85 -23.66
C PRO A 412 -39.55 -12.83 -24.30
N ALA A 413 -38.92 -11.98 -23.47
CA ALA A 413 -37.96 -10.95 -23.85
C ALA A 413 -36.53 -11.46 -24.07
N LEU A 414 -36.18 -12.62 -23.49
CA LEU A 414 -34.85 -13.23 -23.63
C LEU A 414 -34.59 -13.66 -25.08
N GLY A 415 -33.39 -13.33 -25.57
CA GLY A 415 -33.02 -13.55 -26.97
C GLY A 415 -33.68 -12.57 -27.95
N LYS A 416 -34.21 -11.43 -27.45
CA LYS A 416 -34.80 -10.34 -28.25
C LYS A 416 -34.31 -8.98 -27.76
N SER A 417 -35.03 -8.37 -26.83
CA SER A 417 -34.72 -7.12 -26.14
C SER A 417 -33.71 -7.32 -25.02
N LEU A 418 -33.74 -8.49 -24.37
CA LEU A 418 -32.90 -8.87 -23.24
C LEU A 418 -31.94 -10.02 -23.62
N VAL A 419 -30.68 -9.93 -23.19
CA VAL A 419 -29.64 -10.97 -23.45
C VAL A 419 -28.86 -11.30 -22.18
N VAL A 420 -28.83 -12.59 -21.83
CA VAL A 420 -27.91 -13.12 -20.81
C VAL A 420 -26.58 -13.42 -21.49
N ALA A 421 -25.47 -12.84 -21.00
CA ALA A 421 -24.14 -13.12 -21.53
C ALA A 421 -23.67 -14.52 -21.09
N THR A 422 -23.25 -15.37 -22.03
CA THR A 422 -22.72 -16.73 -21.77
C THR A 422 -21.20 -16.83 -21.89
N GLN A 423 -20.56 -15.81 -22.43
CA GLN A 423 -19.11 -15.63 -22.55
C GLN A 423 -18.75 -14.17 -22.22
N PRO A 424 -17.49 -13.84 -21.89
CA PRO A 424 -17.06 -12.46 -21.73
C PRO A 424 -17.26 -11.66 -23.02
N LEU A 425 -17.83 -10.45 -22.92
CA LEU A 425 -18.07 -9.55 -24.06
C LEU A 425 -17.42 -8.19 -23.80
N PRO A 426 -16.72 -7.57 -24.76
CA PRO A 426 -16.32 -6.17 -24.66
C PRO A 426 -17.55 -5.27 -24.49
N TRP A 427 -17.54 -4.40 -23.48
CA TRP A 427 -18.66 -3.48 -23.22
C TRP A 427 -18.60 -2.32 -24.22
N PRO A 428 -19.61 -2.13 -25.09
CA PRO A 428 -19.57 -1.15 -26.18
C PRO A 428 -19.13 0.26 -25.78
N GLU A 429 -18.34 0.89 -26.64
CA GLU A 429 -17.64 2.15 -26.34
C GLU A 429 -18.42 3.41 -26.75
N THR A 430 -19.56 3.22 -27.43
CA THR A 430 -20.35 4.25 -28.12
C THR A 430 -21.17 5.16 -27.20
N SER A 431 -21.31 4.81 -25.91
CA SER A 431 -22.06 5.57 -24.91
C SER A 431 -21.31 5.61 -23.57
N VAL A 432 -21.92 6.21 -22.54
CA VAL A 432 -21.49 5.94 -21.16
C VAL A 432 -21.76 4.46 -20.86
N ARG A 433 -20.78 3.74 -20.33
CA ARG A 433 -21.01 2.42 -19.74
C ARG A 433 -21.77 2.63 -18.42
N ARG A 434 -23.03 2.19 -18.37
CA ARG A 434 -23.93 2.34 -17.22
C ARG A 434 -24.56 1.00 -16.84
N ALA A 435 -24.55 0.70 -15.55
CA ALA A 435 -25.14 -0.49 -14.95
C ALA A 435 -26.28 -0.10 -13.99
N SER A 436 -27.37 -0.86 -14.01
CA SER A 436 -28.29 -0.95 -12.87
C SER A 436 -27.90 -2.14 -11.99
N VAL A 437 -28.00 -1.99 -10.67
CA VAL A 437 -27.81 -3.06 -9.68
C VAL A 437 -29.06 -3.14 -8.80
N SER A 438 -29.73 -4.29 -8.80
CA SER A 438 -30.97 -4.55 -8.05
C SER A 438 -30.74 -5.57 -6.94
N ASN A 439 -31.34 -5.37 -5.77
CA ASN A 439 -31.48 -6.44 -4.80
C ASN A 439 -32.74 -6.27 -3.94
N PHE A 440 -33.56 -7.32 -3.86
CA PHE A 440 -34.86 -7.30 -3.21
C PHE A 440 -34.85 -8.21 -1.98
N GLY A 441 -35.34 -7.72 -0.84
CA GLY A 441 -35.49 -8.46 0.41
C GLY A 441 -36.78 -9.28 0.41
N PHE A 442 -36.74 -10.53 0.88
CA PHE A 442 -37.93 -11.40 0.87
C PHE A 442 -39.11 -10.86 1.72
N GLY A 443 -38.87 -9.89 2.61
CA GLY A 443 -39.90 -9.15 3.34
C GLY A 443 -40.44 -7.91 2.61
N GLY A 444 -40.22 -7.79 1.29
CA GLY A 444 -40.72 -6.71 0.43
C GLY A 444 -39.85 -5.45 0.37
N SER A 445 -38.73 -5.38 1.11
CA SER A 445 -37.83 -4.21 1.09
C SER A 445 -36.95 -4.25 -0.15
N ASN A 446 -37.10 -3.29 -1.06
CA ASN A 446 -36.35 -3.26 -2.32
C ASN A 446 -35.24 -2.21 -2.30
N ALA A 447 -34.13 -2.50 -2.96
CA ALA A 447 -33.03 -1.55 -3.19
C ALA A 447 -32.55 -1.58 -4.65
N HIS A 448 -32.21 -0.41 -5.20
CA HIS A 448 -31.71 -0.25 -6.56
C HIS A 448 -30.62 0.83 -6.63
N VAL A 449 -29.59 0.61 -7.45
CA VAL A 449 -28.44 1.51 -7.61
C VAL A 449 -28.09 1.66 -9.09
N ILE A 450 -27.71 2.88 -9.49
CA ILE A 450 -27.21 3.21 -10.83
C ILE A 450 -25.72 3.52 -10.73
N LEU A 451 -24.90 2.75 -11.44
CA LEU A 451 -23.44 2.93 -11.54
C LEU A 451 -23.03 3.33 -12.95
N GLU A 452 -22.03 4.20 -13.06
CA GLU A 452 -21.35 4.57 -14.31
C GLU A 452 -19.85 4.32 -14.21
N GLU A 453 -19.20 4.17 -15.36
CA GLU A 453 -17.74 4.14 -15.47
C GLU A 453 -17.05 5.42 -14.98
N SER A 454 -15.77 5.28 -14.61
CA SER A 454 -14.95 6.39 -14.12
C SER A 454 -14.78 7.51 -15.17
N PRO A 455 -14.96 8.80 -14.80
CA PRO A 455 -14.66 9.94 -15.67
C PRO A 455 -13.20 10.03 -16.13
N TYR A 456 -12.29 9.31 -15.48
CA TYR A 456 -10.91 9.15 -15.95
C TYR A 456 -10.83 8.15 -17.11
N LEU A 457 -11.30 6.92 -16.89
CA LEU A 457 -11.31 5.84 -17.91
C LEU A 457 -12.09 6.27 -19.16
N ARG A 458 -13.25 6.90 -18.99
CA ARG A 458 -14.03 7.47 -20.10
C ARG A 458 -13.24 8.52 -20.91
N ARG A 459 -12.43 9.36 -20.25
CA ARG A 459 -11.56 10.35 -20.94
C ARG A 459 -10.37 9.69 -21.64
N GLN A 460 -9.79 8.62 -21.09
CA GLN A 460 -8.74 7.85 -21.77
C GLN A 460 -9.29 7.16 -23.03
N ARG A 461 -10.40 6.43 -22.90
CA ARG A 461 -11.07 5.73 -24.02
C ARG A 461 -11.44 6.68 -25.16
N LEU A 462 -12.03 7.83 -24.83
CA LEU A 462 -12.39 8.84 -25.82
C LEU A 462 -11.16 9.45 -26.53
N LYS A 463 -10.00 9.56 -25.87
CA LYS A 463 -8.74 9.95 -26.54
C LYS A 463 -8.22 8.86 -27.48
N GLN A 464 -8.24 7.60 -27.06
CA GLN A 464 -7.80 6.46 -27.90
C GLN A 464 -8.65 6.38 -29.18
N LEU A 465 -9.98 6.44 -29.05
CA LEU A 465 -10.93 6.47 -30.17
C LEU A 465 -10.74 7.65 -31.13
N THR A 466 -10.27 8.81 -30.67
CA THR A 466 -10.02 9.98 -31.54
C THR A 466 -8.62 10.02 -32.16
N ASN A 467 -7.63 9.37 -31.53
CA ASN A 467 -6.25 9.36 -32.03
C ASN A 467 -5.97 8.20 -33.01
N GLY A 468 -6.80 7.14 -33.01
CA GLY A 468 -6.69 6.04 -33.97
C GLY A 468 -5.54 5.06 -33.72
N GLU A 469 -4.92 5.11 -32.53
CA GLU A 469 -3.89 4.13 -32.15
C GLU A 469 -4.52 2.76 -31.84
N PRO A 470 -3.88 1.64 -32.23
CA PRO A 470 -4.40 0.30 -31.98
C PRO A 470 -4.40 -0.02 -30.47
N HIS A 471 -5.28 -0.93 -30.04
CA HIS A 471 -5.35 -1.42 -28.66
C HIS A 471 -4.01 -2.05 -28.23
N GLY A 472 -3.18 -1.28 -27.53
CA GLY A 472 -1.76 -1.60 -27.30
C GLY A 472 -1.16 -1.04 -26.02
N SER A 473 -1.96 -0.55 -25.08
CA SER A 473 -1.53 -0.29 -23.70
C SER A 473 -2.60 -0.74 -22.72
N GLN A 474 -2.19 -1.47 -21.68
CA GLN A 474 -3.03 -1.66 -20.51
C GLN A 474 -3.14 -0.28 -19.83
N ALA A 475 -4.34 0.10 -19.41
CA ALA A 475 -4.45 1.19 -18.44
C ALA A 475 -3.89 0.63 -17.11
N HIS A 476 -2.71 1.08 -16.70
CA HIS A 476 -2.05 0.62 -15.47
C HIS A 476 -2.79 1.15 -14.23
N THR A 477 -3.96 0.57 -13.97
CA THR A 477 -4.76 0.85 -12.78
C THR A 477 -4.16 0.08 -11.60
N ILE A 478 -3.15 0.70 -10.97
CA ILE A 478 -2.42 0.18 -9.81
C ILE A 478 -3.41 0.03 -8.63
N GLY A 479 -4.10 -1.11 -8.59
CA GLY A 479 -5.19 -1.35 -7.65
C GLY A 479 -6.25 -2.40 -8.05
N VAL A 480 -6.06 -3.20 -9.11
CA VAL A 480 -7.03 -4.28 -9.46
C VAL A 480 -6.40 -5.69 -9.46
N GLU A 481 -5.07 -5.79 -9.57
CA GLU A 481 -4.31 -7.05 -9.47
C GLU A 481 -3.42 -7.11 -8.22
N SER A 482 -3.47 -6.09 -7.36
CA SER A 482 -2.84 -6.13 -6.04
C SER A 482 -3.60 -7.09 -5.11
N HIS A 483 -3.13 -8.33 -4.99
CA HIS A 483 -3.57 -9.23 -3.92
C HIS A 483 -3.18 -8.64 -2.56
N THR A 484 -4.15 -8.13 -1.80
CA THR A 484 -3.99 -7.71 -0.41
C THR A 484 -3.83 -8.91 0.54
N ASN A 485 -3.69 -8.68 1.85
CA ASN A 485 -2.63 -9.35 2.60
C ASN A 485 -3.03 -10.65 3.33
N GLY A 486 -2.22 -11.70 3.14
CA GLY A 486 -1.91 -12.62 4.23
C GLY A 486 -2.71 -13.91 4.38
N VAL A 487 -2.66 -14.82 3.40
CA VAL A 487 -2.75 -16.27 3.66
C VAL A 487 -1.71 -17.00 2.81
N LEU A 488 -0.89 -17.83 3.46
CA LEU A 488 -0.13 -18.89 2.80
C LEU A 488 -1.03 -20.12 2.62
N GLU A 489 -1.07 -20.65 1.40
CA GLU A 489 -1.39 -22.05 1.11
C GLU A 489 -0.09 -22.72 0.65
N GLU A 490 0.32 -23.81 1.30
CA GLU A 490 1.48 -24.59 0.85
C GLU A 490 1.11 -25.40 -0.39
N THR A 491 1.73 -25.10 -1.54
CA THR A 491 1.56 -25.91 -2.74
C THR A 491 2.56 -27.06 -2.76
N ASN A 492 2.08 -28.29 -2.99
CA ASN A 492 2.92 -29.31 -3.62
C ASN A 492 2.13 -30.28 -4.50
N ARG A 493 2.04 -29.88 -5.78
CA ARG A 493 2.12 -30.71 -6.99
C ARG A 493 1.44 -32.10 -7.00
N ILE A 494 0.38 -32.18 -7.79
CA ILE A 494 0.02 -33.41 -8.52
C ILE A 494 0.73 -33.37 -9.89
N GLU A 495 1.33 -34.49 -10.30
CA GLU A 495 1.52 -34.89 -11.70
C GLU A 495 1.40 -36.44 -11.77
N PRO A 496 0.89 -37.06 -12.86
CA PRO A 496 0.30 -38.40 -12.77
C PRO A 496 0.93 -39.49 -13.67
N HIS A 497 1.02 -40.73 -13.18
CA HIS A 497 1.12 -41.91 -14.07
C HIS A 497 0.35 -43.13 -13.54
N LYS A 498 -0.22 -43.90 -14.46
CA LYS A 498 -0.91 -45.18 -14.23
C LYS A 498 -0.06 -46.34 -14.77
N MET A 499 -0.06 -47.50 -14.10
CA MET A 499 -0.55 -48.81 -14.61
C MET A 499 -0.09 -50.00 -13.76
N GLY A 500 -0.92 -51.05 -13.69
CA GLY A 500 -0.61 -52.34 -13.02
C GLY A 500 -0.84 -52.31 -11.50
N GLY A 501 -1.61 -53.20 -10.87
CA GLY A 501 -2.43 -54.31 -11.39
C GLY A 501 -1.81 -55.69 -11.14
N LEU A 502 -2.63 -56.61 -10.60
CA LEU A 502 -2.32 -57.92 -9.97
C LEU A 502 -2.10 -57.84 -8.44
N LYS A 503 -2.47 -58.83 -7.60
CA LYS A 503 -3.64 -59.76 -7.55
C LYS A 503 -3.51 -60.61 -6.27
N GLU A 504 -4.56 -60.70 -5.43
CA GLU A 504 -4.75 -61.73 -4.36
C GLU A 504 -3.62 -61.80 -3.27
N GLU A 505 -3.73 -62.35 -2.04
CA GLU A 505 -4.74 -63.02 -1.19
C GLU A 505 -4.72 -62.27 0.19
N ALA A 506 -5.78 -61.97 0.96
CA ALA A 506 -6.91 -62.73 1.53
C ALA A 506 -6.67 -63.38 2.92
N ILE A 507 -7.66 -63.22 3.83
CA ILE A 507 -7.94 -63.98 5.09
C ILE A 507 -7.27 -63.55 6.43
N ASN A 508 -8.10 -62.98 7.33
CA ASN A 508 -8.19 -63.10 8.82
C ASN A 508 -6.93 -62.94 9.73
N SER A 509 -7.01 -62.71 11.06
CA SER A 509 -8.13 -62.66 12.03
C SER A 509 -7.92 -61.55 13.08
N ALA A 510 -8.93 -61.27 13.92
CA ALA A 510 -8.90 -60.18 14.90
C ALA A 510 -8.40 -60.57 16.31
N ALA A 511 -7.70 -59.64 16.96
CA ALA A 511 -7.74 -59.34 18.41
C ALA A 511 -7.23 -60.45 19.39
N PRO A 512 -7.25 -60.22 20.73
CA PRO A 512 -6.43 -59.19 21.38
C PRO A 512 -5.69 -59.69 22.64
N GLY A 513 -4.75 -58.87 23.13
CA GLY A 513 -4.23 -58.90 24.51
C GLY A 513 -2.76 -58.48 24.58
N SER A 514 -2.19 -58.07 25.71
CA SER A 514 -2.67 -57.47 26.96
C SER A 514 -1.53 -57.59 27.97
N GLN A 515 -1.11 -56.46 28.56
CA GLN A 515 -0.55 -56.35 29.91
C GLN A 515 0.92 -56.76 30.20
N GLU A 516 1.42 -56.17 31.30
CA GLU A 516 2.63 -56.48 32.09
C GLU A 516 4.00 -56.14 31.43
N HIS A 517 4.78 -55.18 31.98
CA HIS A 517 5.72 -55.28 33.11
C HIS A 517 7.03 -56.00 32.73
N THR A 518 8.25 -55.60 33.15
CA THR A 518 8.75 -54.47 33.97
C THR A 518 10.28 -54.36 33.77
N ASN A 519 10.85 -53.17 33.97
CA ASN A 519 12.27 -52.90 34.33
C ASN A 519 13.36 -53.42 33.35
N GLY A 520 14.53 -52.79 33.22
CA GLY A 520 15.07 -51.59 33.87
C GLY A 520 16.62 -51.63 33.77
N THR A 521 17.30 -50.73 34.49
CA THR A 521 18.76 -50.73 34.79
C THR A 521 19.73 -50.65 33.57
N GLU A 522 20.48 -49.55 33.39
CA GLU A 522 21.89 -49.35 33.85
C GLU A 522 22.94 -49.99 32.89
N LEU A 523 24.19 -49.55 32.75
CA LEU A 523 24.92 -48.30 33.06
C LEU A 523 26.26 -48.33 32.29
N HIS A 524 26.94 -47.17 32.12
CA HIS A 524 28.40 -47.07 31.86
C HIS A 524 28.92 -47.69 30.51
N THR A 525 30.11 -47.38 29.96
CA THR A 525 31.12 -46.32 30.24
C THR A 525 31.99 -45.97 29.01
N ASP A 526 32.62 -44.79 29.10
CA ASP A 526 34.01 -44.44 28.73
C ASP A 526 34.53 -44.25 27.27
N ASN A 527 34.99 -43.00 27.04
CA ASN A 527 36.35 -42.59 26.67
C ASN A 527 37.18 -43.33 25.60
N VAL A 528 37.75 -42.57 24.64
CA VAL A 528 39.19 -42.18 24.57
C VAL A 528 39.49 -41.42 23.25
N LEU A 529 40.42 -40.45 23.30
CA LEU A 529 40.97 -39.68 22.16
C LEU A 529 42.31 -40.27 21.67
N LYS A 530 42.68 -40.04 20.38
CA LYS A 530 44.05 -39.72 19.82
C LYS A 530 44.03 -39.72 18.27
N GLU A 531 44.69 -38.82 17.54
CA GLU A 531 46.15 -38.73 17.18
C GLU A 531 46.63 -39.98 16.38
N GLU A 532 47.39 -39.93 15.27
CA GLU A 532 48.18 -38.83 14.65
C GLU A 532 48.67 -39.14 13.18
N VAL A 533 48.92 -38.09 12.34
CA VAL A 533 50.13 -37.84 11.48
C VAL A 533 50.60 -38.73 10.26
N ILE A 534 50.50 -38.14 9.03
CA ILE A 534 51.58 -37.86 8.01
C ILE A 534 52.12 -38.88 6.91
N ASN A 535 52.28 -38.36 5.66
CA ASN A 535 53.21 -38.71 4.51
C ASN A 535 52.98 -39.99 3.62
N ASN A 536 53.46 -40.11 2.35
CA ASN A 536 54.17 -39.21 1.39
C ASN A 536 54.13 -39.67 -0.13
N GLU A 537 54.84 -38.93 -1.01
CA GLU A 537 55.45 -39.28 -2.35
C GLU A 537 54.63 -39.13 -3.68
N ALA A 538 55.21 -38.92 -4.88
CA ALA A 538 56.39 -38.12 -5.38
C ALA A 538 56.52 -38.14 -6.96
N HIS A 539 57.46 -37.35 -7.54
CA HIS A 539 57.81 -37.13 -8.99
C HIS A 539 56.98 -36.02 -9.71
N GLY A 540 57.33 -35.38 -10.86
CA GLY A 540 58.53 -35.35 -11.77
C GLY A 540 58.12 -35.17 -13.27
N SER A 541 58.88 -34.65 -14.26
CA SER A 541 60.13 -33.85 -14.36
C SER A 541 60.51 -33.55 -15.86
N GLN A 542 61.25 -32.44 -16.16
CA GLN A 542 61.92 -32.09 -17.48
C GLN A 542 61.01 -31.76 -18.72
N GLU A 543 61.38 -31.05 -19.82
CA GLU A 543 62.50 -30.12 -20.17
C GLU A 543 62.26 -29.20 -21.42
N HIS A 544 63.04 -28.09 -21.50
CA HIS A 544 63.65 -27.35 -22.64
C HIS A 544 62.99 -26.99 -24.03
N THR A 545 62.96 -25.66 -24.27
CA THR A 545 63.48 -24.86 -25.45
C THR A 545 62.74 -24.56 -26.77
N SER A 546 62.92 -23.28 -27.19
CA SER A 546 62.97 -22.69 -28.55
C SER A 546 61.66 -22.47 -29.33
N GLY A 547 61.48 -21.36 -30.07
CA GLY A 547 62.35 -20.18 -30.24
C GLY A 547 61.83 -19.19 -31.32
N ILE A 548 62.70 -18.26 -31.75
CA ILE A 548 62.52 -17.31 -32.88
C ILE A 548 61.59 -16.10 -32.62
N GLU A 549 62.18 -15.06 -32.03
CA GLU A 549 61.99 -13.65 -32.41
C GLU A 549 62.75 -13.38 -33.75
N PRO A 550 62.65 -12.23 -34.49
CA PRO A 550 63.07 -10.93 -33.94
C PRO A 550 62.60 -9.59 -34.62
N HIS A 551 62.99 -8.45 -34.00
CA HIS A 551 63.33 -7.12 -34.62
C HIS A 551 62.28 -6.39 -35.50
N THR A 552 62.30 -5.06 -35.72
CA THR A 552 63.19 -3.91 -35.37
C THR A 552 62.31 -2.76 -34.82
N ASP A 553 62.62 -1.94 -33.81
CA ASP A 553 63.83 -1.25 -33.29
C ASP A 553 63.87 0.26 -33.61
N ASN A 554 63.91 1.07 -32.52
CA ASN A 554 64.85 2.19 -32.29
C ASN A 554 64.71 3.53 -33.09
N VAL A 555 65.20 4.70 -32.61
CA VAL A 555 65.88 5.05 -31.33
C VAL A 555 65.67 6.53 -30.91
N LEU A 556 65.88 6.76 -29.61
CA LEU A 556 66.20 8.02 -28.87
C LEU A 556 66.54 9.30 -29.66
N LYS A 557 66.17 10.46 -29.08
CA LYS A 557 67.16 11.42 -28.53
C LYS A 557 66.60 12.42 -27.52
N GLU A 558 67.48 12.91 -26.65
CA GLU A 558 67.26 13.97 -25.67
C GLU A 558 67.49 15.36 -26.30
N GLU A 559 66.88 16.41 -25.75
CA GLU A 559 67.60 17.67 -25.51
C GLU A 559 66.91 18.51 -24.41
N VAL A 560 67.69 19.32 -23.69
CA VAL A 560 67.24 20.13 -22.54
C VAL A 560 67.47 21.60 -22.83
N ILE A 561 66.41 22.42 -22.81
CA ILE A 561 66.50 23.88 -22.76
C ILE A 561 65.49 24.43 -21.75
N ASN A 562 65.97 25.20 -20.78
CA ASN A 562 65.15 25.94 -19.83
C ASN A 562 64.50 27.17 -20.49
N ASN A 563 63.34 27.59 -19.99
CA ASN A 563 63.03 29.01 -19.89
C ASN A 563 62.09 29.26 -18.70
N GLU A 564 62.43 30.24 -17.87
CA GLU A 564 61.65 30.61 -16.69
C GLU A 564 60.55 31.63 -17.04
N ALA A 565 59.43 31.56 -16.33
CA ALA A 565 58.46 32.66 -16.25
C ALA A 565 57.89 32.69 -14.82
N HIS A 566 58.02 33.82 -14.13
CA HIS A 566 57.58 33.97 -12.74
C HIS A 566 56.05 34.09 -12.61
N GLY A 567 55.50 33.58 -11.50
CA GLY A 567 54.06 33.72 -11.20
C GLY A 567 53.63 33.11 -9.86
N SER A 568 54.03 33.74 -8.74
CA SER A 568 53.46 33.57 -7.38
C SER A 568 53.06 32.15 -6.92
N GLN A 569 53.94 31.46 -6.19
CA GLN A 569 53.54 30.33 -5.35
C GLN A 569 52.93 30.83 -4.02
N GLU A 570 51.69 30.46 -3.73
CA GLU A 570 51.17 30.49 -2.36
C GLU A 570 51.69 29.26 -1.60
N HIS A 571 52.59 29.49 -0.64
CA HIS A 571 53.12 28.44 0.21
C HIS A 571 52.08 27.99 1.25
N THR A 572 51.23 27.02 0.88
CA THR A 572 50.55 26.16 1.87
C THR A 572 51.57 25.17 2.42
N ASN A 573 51.90 25.24 3.71
CA ASN A 573 52.84 24.29 4.30
C ASN A 573 52.28 22.86 4.28
N GLY A 574 53.13 21.91 3.88
CA GLY A 574 52.72 20.65 3.28
C GLY A 574 52.22 19.58 4.24
N MET A 575 51.04 19.77 4.84
CA MET A 575 50.18 18.61 5.10
C MET A 575 49.59 18.13 3.78
N LYS A 576 49.77 16.84 3.45
CA LYS A 576 48.88 16.18 2.48
C LYS A 576 47.46 16.25 3.05
N PRO A 577 46.42 16.57 2.25
CA PRO A 577 45.04 16.51 2.73
C PRO A 577 44.78 15.11 3.29
N HIS A 578 44.13 15.03 4.44
CA HIS A 578 43.85 13.74 5.09
C HIS A 578 43.14 12.81 4.12
N THR A 579 43.82 11.76 3.70
CA THR A 579 43.26 10.77 2.79
C THR A 579 42.26 9.91 3.54
N ASN A 580 41.01 10.37 3.60
CA ASN A 580 39.86 9.52 3.87
C ASN A 580 39.80 8.47 2.75
N THR A 581 40.35 7.28 3.01
CA THR A 581 40.53 6.20 2.04
C THR A 581 39.23 5.54 1.56
N VAL A 582 38.09 6.20 1.81
CA VAL A 582 36.72 5.78 1.47
C VAL A 582 36.22 6.48 0.19
N LEU A 583 36.83 7.59 -0.22
CA LEU A 583 36.46 8.34 -1.43
C LEU A 583 37.66 8.44 -2.39
N LYS A 584 37.83 7.37 -3.17
CA LYS A 584 38.75 7.28 -4.31
C LYS A 584 38.10 6.55 -5.49
N GLU A 585 36.88 6.97 -5.82
CA GLU A 585 36.28 6.73 -7.12
C GLU A 585 36.52 7.96 -7.98
N GLU A 586 36.82 7.76 -9.27
CA GLU A 586 36.91 8.86 -10.21
C GLU A 586 35.50 9.40 -10.47
N VAL A 587 35.30 10.71 -10.38
CA VAL A 587 33.99 11.33 -10.66
C VAL A 587 33.77 11.28 -12.16
N ILE A 588 33.07 10.24 -12.62
CA ILE A 588 32.75 10.04 -14.04
C ILE A 588 31.75 11.12 -14.48
N ASP A 589 32.13 11.92 -15.48
CA ASP A 589 31.32 13.01 -16.04
C ASP A 589 30.28 12.47 -17.04
N THR A 590 29.44 11.54 -16.59
CA THR A 590 28.32 10.97 -17.34
C THR A 590 27.00 11.66 -17.02
N ALA A 591 26.15 11.81 -18.04
CA ALA A 591 24.75 12.18 -17.84
C ALA A 591 24.07 11.17 -16.90
N PRO A 592 23.09 11.59 -16.07
CA PRO A 592 22.56 10.76 -15.01
C PRO A 592 21.91 9.47 -15.53
N GLU A 593 22.30 8.35 -14.92
CA GLU A 593 21.48 7.14 -14.89
C GLU A 593 20.14 7.45 -14.20
N MET A 594 19.11 6.62 -14.42
CA MET A 594 17.76 6.91 -13.91
C MET A 594 17.77 7.05 -12.37
N PRO A 595 17.20 8.14 -11.81
CA PRO A 595 17.39 8.48 -10.41
C PRO A 595 16.76 7.42 -9.50
N ALA A 596 17.56 6.87 -8.58
CA ALA A 596 17.14 5.78 -7.72
C ALA A 596 15.95 6.18 -6.81
N ARG A 597 14.94 5.31 -6.79
CA ARG A 597 13.65 5.50 -6.11
C ARG A 597 13.65 4.81 -4.75
N LEU A 598 12.97 5.39 -3.76
CA LEU A 598 12.81 4.82 -2.42
C LEU A 598 11.50 4.02 -2.31
N PHE A 599 11.61 2.72 -2.13
CA PHE A 599 10.50 1.81 -1.88
C PHE A 599 10.42 1.46 -0.39
N LEU A 600 9.21 1.44 0.16
CA LEU A 600 8.94 1.22 1.58
C LEU A 600 7.92 0.09 1.77
N LEU A 601 8.35 -1.01 2.38
CA LEU A 601 7.42 -2.02 2.88
C LEU A 601 7.20 -1.81 4.38
N ALA A 602 5.95 -1.98 4.83
CA ALA A 602 5.59 -1.90 6.24
C ALA A 602 4.58 -3.01 6.61
N ALA A 603 4.74 -3.58 7.81
CA ALA A 603 3.84 -4.61 8.36
C ALA A 603 3.77 -4.53 9.90
N TYR A 604 2.85 -5.28 10.50
CA TYR A 604 2.63 -5.24 11.94
C TYR A 604 3.61 -6.11 12.75
N ASP A 605 4.06 -7.21 12.17
CA ASP A 605 5.13 -8.09 12.64
C ASP A 605 6.20 -8.31 11.53
N LYS A 606 7.25 -9.08 11.82
CA LYS A 606 8.34 -9.33 10.85
C LYS A 606 7.95 -10.37 9.78
N ALA A 607 7.27 -11.46 10.12
CA ALA A 607 6.92 -12.50 9.16
C ALA A 607 5.94 -11.94 8.10
N SER A 608 4.98 -11.11 8.52
CA SER A 608 4.13 -10.37 7.57
C SER A 608 4.94 -9.44 6.66
N LEU A 609 6.01 -8.81 7.14
CA LEU A 609 6.89 -7.98 6.30
C LEU A 609 7.69 -8.82 5.30
N ASP A 610 8.22 -9.97 5.73
CA ASP A 610 8.92 -10.91 4.86
C ASP A 610 7.98 -11.44 3.76
N HIS A 611 6.71 -11.73 4.11
CA HIS A 611 5.68 -12.09 3.14
C HIS A 611 5.33 -10.95 2.16
N GLN A 612 5.34 -9.68 2.59
CA GLN A 612 5.18 -8.55 1.67
C GLN A 612 6.33 -8.46 0.66
N ALA A 613 7.57 -8.71 1.08
CA ALA A 613 8.72 -8.68 0.18
C ALA A 613 8.64 -9.78 -0.89
N ILE A 614 8.23 -11.00 -0.51
CA ILE A 614 7.99 -12.12 -1.43
C ILE A 614 6.90 -11.76 -2.45
N ARG A 615 5.75 -11.26 -1.99
CA ARG A 615 4.59 -10.97 -2.86
C ARG A 615 4.83 -9.77 -3.77
N LEU A 616 5.60 -8.77 -3.32
CA LEU A 616 6.05 -7.69 -4.19
C LEU A 616 7.00 -8.22 -5.27
N LYS A 617 7.96 -9.08 -4.92
CA LYS A 617 8.85 -9.72 -5.90
C LYS A 617 8.05 -10.54 -6.94
N GLU A 618 7.05 -11.32 -6.53
CA GLU A 618 6.17 -12.08 -7.42
C GLU A 618 5.38 -11.16 -8.35
N TYR A 619 4.83 -10.06 -7.83
CA TYR A 619 4.15 -9.04 -8.62
C TYR A 619 5.08 -8.40 -9.66
N LEU A 620 6.24 -7.89 -9.24
CA LEU A 620 7.26 -7.29 -10.13
C LEU A 620 7.64 -8.27 -11.25
N SER A 621 7.97 -9.51 -10.90
CA SER A 621 8.42 -10.56 -11.83
C SER A 621 7.35 -10.99 -12.85
N SER A 622 6.09 -10.57 -12.68
CA SER A 622 4.95 -11.01 -13.49
C SER A 622 4.24 -9.86 -14.24
N HIS A 623 4.46 -8.60 -13.86
CA HIS A 623 3.73 -7.43 -14.38
C HIS A 623 4.61 -6.25 -14.82
N LEU A 624 5.94 -6.33 -14.65
CA LEU A 624 6.88 -5.27 -15.02
C LEU A 624 7.96 -5.80 -15.98
N ASP A 625 8.06 -5.17 -17.15
CA ASP A 625 9.30 -5.16 -17.94
C ASP A 625 10.24 -4.11 -17.32
N ASP A 626 11.56 -4.29 -17.43
CA ASP A 626 12.59 -3.46 -16.77
C ASP A 626 12.65 -2.00 -17.29
N LYS A 627 11.71 -1.60 -18.16
CA LYS A 627 11.65 -0.32 -18.88
C LYS A 627 10.42 0.53 -18.56
N ASP A 628 9.50 0.06 -17.72
CA ASP A 628 8.32 0.85 -17.32
C ASP A 628 8.66 1.75 -16.12
N ASP A 629 9.38 2.82 -16.42
CA ASP A 629 9.85 3.83 -15.47
C ASP A 629 8.71 4.61 -14.78
N ASP A 630 7.58 4.80 -15.47
CA ASP A 630 6.41 5.49 -14.91
C ASP A 630 5.75 4.61 -13.85
N LEU A 631 5.47 3.33 -14.16
CA LEU A 631 4.92 2.36 -13.22
C LEU A 631 5.83 2.13 -12.00
N LEU A 632 7.15 2.11 -12.20
CA LEU A 632 8.12 1.98 -11.12
C LEU A 632 8.15 3.22 -10.20
N SER A 633 7.87 4.40 -10.75
CA SER A 633 7.73 5.66 -9.99
C SER A 633 6.42 5.71 -9.21
N ASP A 634 5.31 5.33 -9.83
CA ASP A 634 4.00 5.24 -9.20
C ASP A 634 3.96 4.14 -8.12
N LEU A 635 4.72 3.05 -8.27
CA LEU A 635 4.91 2.03 -7.24
C LEU A 635 5.62 2.60 -6.01
N ALA A 636 6.71 3.35 -6.20
CA ALA A 636 7.41 4.02 -5.10
C ALA A 636 6.49 5.00 -4.35
N PHE A 637 5.72 5.81 -5.09
CA PHE A 637 4.70 6.70 -4.53
C PHE A 637 3.60 5.91 -3.77
N THR A 638 3.09 4.83 -4.36
CA THR A 638 2.04 4.01 -3.76
C THR A 638 2.48 3.38 -2.45
N LEU A 639 3.68 2.80 -2.42
CA LEU A 639 4.26 2.19 -1.21
C LEU A 639 4.64 3.24 -0.15
N GLY A 640 5.14 4.40 -0.55
CA GLY A 640 5.54 5.47 0.37
C GLY A 640 4.40 6.32 0.94
N GLN A 641 3.33 6.57 0.17
CA GLN A 641 2.28 7.55 0.48
C GLN A 641 0.85 6.96 0.54
N ARG A 642 0.60 5.83 -0.14
CA ARG A 642 -0.74 5.22 -0.28
C ARG A 642 -0.86 3.88 0.47
N ARG A 643 -0.02 3.67 1.49
CA ARG A 643 0.01 2.48 2.36
C ARG A 643 0.15 2.85 3.84
N SER A 644 -0.29 1.93 4.71
CA SER A 644 -0.32 2.14 6.17
C SER A 644 1.08 1.98 6.78
N LEU A 645 1.58 3.00 7.48
CA LEU A 645 2.97 3.04 7.98
C LEU A 645 3.17 2.26 9.30
N LEU A 646 2.91 0.95 9.24
CA LEU A 646 2.92 -0.02 10.34
C LEU A 646 4.29 -0.16 11.06
N PRO A 647 4.34 -0.78 12.27
CA PRO A 647 5.54 -0.77 13.12
C PRO A 647 6.82 -1.38 12.53
N TRP A 648 6.76 -2.50 11.82
CA TRP A 648 7.94 -3.07 11.14
C TRP A 648 8.07 -2.48 9.74
N LYS A 649 9.29 -2.09 9.35
CA LYS A 649 9.58 -1.41 8.09
C LYS A 649 10.85 -1.93 7.44
N ALA A 650 10.84 -2.04 6.11
CA ALA A 650 12.00 -2.26 5.27
C ALA A 650 12.03 -1.23 4.14
N THR A 651 13.22 -0.73 3.82
CA THR A 651 13.45 0.30 2.81
C THR A 651 14.45 -0.17 1.77
N TYR A 652 14.12 0.03 0.51
CA TYR A 652 14.93 -0.39 -0.64
C TYR A 652 15.14 0.84 -1.53
N VAL A 653 16.37 1.08 -1.98
CA VAL A 653 16.70 2.16 -2.92
C VAL A 653 17.13 1.51 -4.23
N ALA A 654 16.37 1.72 -5.30
CA ALA A 654 16.59 1.05 -6.58
C ALA A 654 16.22 1.95 -7.77
N ASP A 655 17.03 1.91 -8.82
CA ASP A 655 16.80 2.52 -10.13
C ASP A 655 15.72 1.77 -10.95
N SER A 656 15.82 0.44 -11.00
CA SER A 656 15.11 -0.47 -11.92
C SER A 656 14.34 -1.58 -11.19
N ALA A 657 13.43 -2.26 -11.92
CA ALA A 657 12.65 -3.37 -11.37
C ALA A 657 13.55 -4.57 -11.00
N GLY A 658 14.51 -4.92 -11.85
CA GLY A 658 15.54 -5.93 -11.58
C GLY A 658 16.38 -5.62 -10.33
N ASN A 659 16.84 -4.37 -10.15
CA ASN A 659 17.59 -3.97 -8.95
C ASN A 659 16.71 -4.06 -7.68
N LEU A 660 15.45 -3.64 -7.77
CA LEU A 660 14.49 -3.80 -6.67
C LEU A 660 14.24 -5.28 -6.32
N ILE A 661 14.12 -6.15 -7.33
CA ILE A 661 13.99 -7.60 -7.14
C ILE A 661 15.23 -8.16 -6.44
N GLU A 662 16.46 -7.80 -6.82
CA GLU A 662 17.67 -8.24 -6.12
C GLU A 662 17.62 -7.83 -4.63
N LYS A 663 17.36 -6.54 -4.37
CA LYS A 663 17.32 -5.98 -3.01
C LYS A 663 16.18 -6.52 -2.14
N LEU A 664 15.08 -6.96 -2.74
CA LEU A 664 14.02 -7.69 -2.02
C LEU A 664 14.48 -9.06 -1.51
N ASN A 665 15.43 -9.72 -2.19
CA ASN A 665 16.05 -10.96 -1.69
C ASN A 665 17.18 -10.67 -0.69
N LYS A 666 17.94 -9.59 -0.91
CA LYS A 666 19.14 -9.23 -0.13
C LYS A 666 19.13 -7.73 0.18
N PRO A 667 18.42 -7.29 1.23
CA PRO A 667 18.28 -5.87 1.53
C PRO A 667 19.58 -5.24 2.04
N ASP A 668 19.88 -4.03 1.56
CA ASP A 668 21.03 -3.21 2.01
C ASP A 668 20.95 -2.88 3.51
N LEU A 669 19.73 -2.78 4.06
CA LEU A 669 19.44 -2.45 5.46
C LEU A 669 18.50 -3.49 6.08
N ALA A 670 18.86 -3.99 7.26
CA ALA A 670 18.02 -4.93 8.00
C ALA A 670 16.68 -4.30 8.41
N PRO A 671 15.54 -5.01 8.30
CA PRO A 671 14.23 -4.48 8.70
C PRO A 671 14.17 -4.04 10.17
N LEU A 672 13.53 -2.89 10.42
CA LEU A 672 13.48 -2.26 11.74
C LEU A 672 12.05 -2.18 12.28
N ARG A 673 11.87 -2.48 13.58
CA ARG A 673 10.63 -2.19 14.31
C ARG A 673 10.70 -0.80 14.94
N SER A 674 9.92 0.13 14.41
CA SER A 674 9.71 1.46 15.00
C SER A 674 9.12 1.34 16.40
N LYS A 675 9.77 1.96 17.39
CA LYS A 675 9.30 2.02 18.79
C LYS A 675 8.86 3.42 19.22
N LYS A 676 9.47 4.47 18.65
CA LYS A 676 9.18 5.90 18.85
C LYS A 676 9.61 6.66 17.59
N VAL A 677 9.06 7.87 17.40
CA VAL A 677 9.65 8.84 16.46
C VAL A 677 11.03 9.25 16.99
N PRO A 678 12.10 9.22 16.18
CA PRO A 678 13.43 9.64 16.64
C PRO A 678 13.50 11.16 16.83
N GLN A 679 14.24 11.60 17.84
CA GLN A 679 14.70 12.99 17.94
C GLN A 679 15.91 13.15 17.03
N VAL A 680 15.88 14.13 16.13
CA VAL A 680 16.91 14.33 15.10
C VAL A 680 17.66 15.62 15.38
N GLY A 681 19.00 15.53 15.46
CA GLY A 681 19.89 16.69 15.49
C GLY A 681 20.46 16.97 14.11
N PHE A 682 20.46 18.22 13.66
CA PHE A 682 21.19 18.62 12.46
C PHE A 682 22.55 19.22 12.84
N VAL A 683 23.62 18.71 12.23
CA VAL A 683 25.01 19.15 12.44
C VAL A 683 25.50 19.84 11.17
N PHE A 684 25.90 21.10 11.29
CA PHE A 684 26.28 21.96 10.16
C PHE A 684 27.79 22.08 10.04
N THR A 685 28.33 21.75 8.86
CA THR A 685 29.76 21.75 8.57
C THR A 685 30.32 23.16 8.42
N GLY A 686 31.51 23.36 8.97
CA GLY A 686 32.29 24.58 8.78
C GLY A 686 33.02 24.64 7.45
N GLN A 687 33.84 25.67 7.31
CA GLN A 687 34.77 25.84 6.19
C GLN A 687 35.78 24.68 6.16
N GLY A 688 36.01 24.10 4.98
CA GLY A 688 36.87 22.93 4.77
C GLY A 688 36.17 21.75 4.11
N ALA A 689 34.83 21.68 4.18
CA ALA A 689 34.03 20.60 3.57
C ALA A 689 33.72 20.78 2.08
N GLN A 690 34.09 21.93 1.48
CA GLN A 690 33.78 22.24 0.08
C GLN A 690 34.65 21.48 -0.94
N TRP A 691 34.01 21.04 -2.03
CA TRP A 691 34.66 20.41 -3.19
C TRP A 691 33.97 20.87 -4.49
N TYR A 692 34.64 20.74 -5.63
CA TYR A 692 34.06 21.16 -6.91
C TYR A 692 32.86 20.27 -7.27
N GLY A 693 31.74 20.88 -7.69
CA GLY A 693 30.55 20.13 -8.09
C GLY A 693 29.63 19.63 -6.97
N MET A 694 29.95 19.93 -5.70
CA MET A 694 29.05 19.62 -4.56
C MET A 694 27.62 20.14 -4.81
N GLY A 695 26.63 19.25 -4.71
CA GLY A 695 25.21 19.59 -4.87
C GLY A 695 24.72 19.84 -6.30
N ARG A 696 25.56 19.67 -7.35
CA ARG A 696 25.14 19.90 -8.75
C ARG A 696 23.92 19.07 -9.18
N GLU A 697 23.88 17.79 -8.81
CA GLU A 697 22.78 16.88 -9.15
C GLU A 697 21.42 17.39 -8.64
N LEU A 698 21.38 17.89 -7.40
CA LEU A 698 20.17 18.41 -6.76
C LEU A 698 19.64 19.70 -7.43
N LEU A 699 20.46 20.43 -8.21
CA LEU A 699 19.97 21.54 -9.04
C LEU A 699 19.07 21.09 -10.20
N THR A 700 19.13 19.80 -10.55
CA THR A 700 18.31 19.15 -11.58
C THR A 700 17.28 18.18 -11.00
N SER A 701 17.63 17.38 -9.97
CA SER A 701 16.73 16.37 -9.38
C SER A 701 15.78 16.91 -8.31
N ASN A 702 15.99 18.12 -7.78
CA ASN A 702 15.14 18.67 -6.70
C ASN A 702 14.77 20.16 -6.87
N PRO A 703 13.50 20.51 -7.13
CA PRO A 703 13.09 21.90 -7.36
C PRO A 703 13.13 22.78 -6.09
N VAL A 704 12.98 22.21 -4.90
CA VAL A 704 13.11 22.95 -3.62
C VAL A 704 14.56 23.37 -3.40
N TYR A 705 15.50 22.46 -3.69
CA TYR A 705 16.93 22.75 -3.65
C TYR A 705 17.32 23.81 -4.68
N ALA A 706 16.93 23.62 -5.95
CA ALA A 706 17.21 24.58 -7.02
C ALA A 706 16.70 25.99 -6.68
N SER A 707 15.43 26.12 -6.26
CA SER A 707 14.84 27.41 -5.87
C SER A 707 15.54 28.05 -4.66
N ALA A 708 16.09 27.27 -3.73
CA ALA A 708 16.83 27.79 -2.59
C ALA A 708 18.21 28.33 -3.00
N ILE A 709 18.91 27.65 -3.93
CA ILE A 709 20.17 28.13 -4.50
C ILE A 709 19.96 29.39 -5.35
N ASP A 710 18.87 29.46 -6.13
CA ASP A 710 18.55 30.64 -6.95
C ASP A 710 18.18 31.86 -6.09
N ALA A 711 17.47 31.64 -4.97
CA ALA A 711 17.23 32.68 -3.97
C ALA A 711 18.54 33.15 -3.31
N ALA A 712 19.45 32.23 -2.97
CA ALA A 712 20.75 32.56 -2.38
C ALA A 712 21.68 33.32 -3.35
N ALA A 713 21.71 32.91 -4.63
CA ALA A 713 22.39 33.61 -5.70
C ALA A 713 21.85 35.05 -5.87
N THR A 714 20.52 35.19 -5.90
CA THR A 714 19.84 36.49 -5.96
C THR A 714 20.21 37.37 -4.76
N SER A 715 20.27 36.82 -3.55
CA SER A 715 20.69 37.58 -2.36
C SER A 715 22.12 38.11 -2.46
N ILE A 716 23.12 37.28 -2.82
CA ILE A 716 24.51 37.77 -2.85
C ILE A 716 24.76 38.80 -3.96
N LEU A 717 24.01 38.73 -5.08
CA LEU A 717 24.07 39.74 -6.12
C LEU A 717 23.59 41.12 -5.62
N LYS A 718 22.56 41.18 -4.75
CA LYS A 718 22.15 42.43 -4.08
C LYS A 718 23.26 43.02 -3.21
N PHE A 719 24.10 42.18 -2.62
CA PHE A 719 25.19 42.60 -1.74
C PHE A 719 26.47 43.01 -2.49
N GLY A 720 26.48 42.89 -3.82
CA GLY A 720 27.60 43.30 -4.68
C GLY A 720 28.52 42.16 -5.12
N ALA A 721 28.07 40.90 -5.06
CA ALA A 721 28.85 39.77 -5.59
C ALA A 721 29.17 39.94 -7.08
N SER A 722 30.45 39.74 -7.44
CA SER A 722 30.95 39.81 -8.82
C SER A 722 30.68 38.54 -9.64
N TYR A 723 29.85 37.64 -9.13
CA TYR A 723 29.58 36.32 -9.69
C TYR A 723 28.17 35.82 -9.28
N ASN A 724 27.60 34.93 -10.09
CA ASN A 724 26.39 34.20 -9.76
C ASN A 724 26.77 32.89 -9.03
N LEU A 725 26.12 32.60 -7.91
CA LEU A 725 26.40 31.41 -7.10
C LEU A 725 26.00 30.11 -7.80
N ARG A 726 24.89 30.09 -8.54
CA ARG A 726 24.44 28.89 -9.27
C ARG A 726 25.45 28.50 -10.34
N ASP A 727 25.90 29.48 -11.12
CA ASP A 727 26.85 29.31 -12.20
C ASP A 727 28.21 28.80 -11.67
N GLU A 728 28.62 29.25 -10.48
CA GLU A 728 29.86 28.80 -9.83
C GLU A 728 29.76 27.35 -9.30
N ILE A 729 28.61 26.94 -8.76
CA ILE A 729 28.35 25.56 -8.35
C ILE A 729 28.38 24.62 -9.56
N LEU A 730 27.91 25.07 -10.73
CA LEU A 730 27.87 24.31 -11.98
C LEU A 730 29.22 24.13 -12.69
N LYS A 731 30.33 24.70 -12.18
CA LYS A 731 31.64 24.61 -12.82
C LYS A 731 32.32 23.25 -12.71
N ASP A 732 33.25 23.01 -13.63
CA ASP A 732 34.18 21.87 -13.61
C ASP A 732 35.34 22.07 -12.62
N ALA A 733 36.16 21.03 -12.45
CA ALA A 733 37.34 21.05 -11.58
C ALA A 733 38.40 22.09 -11.97
N LYS A 734 38.43 22.54 -13.23
CA LYS A 734 39.48 23.43 -13.79
C LYS A 734 39.13 24.90 -13.67
N SER A 735 37.83 25.22 -13.63
CA SER A 735 37.29 26.59 -13.62
C SER A 735 36.62 26.98 -12.30
N SER A 736 36.31 26.01 -11.42
CA SER A 736 35.73 26.24 -10.11
C SER A 736 36.66 27.02 -9.18
N ARG A 737 36.14 28.08 -8.57
CA ARG A 737 36.83 28.91 -7.59
C ARG A 737 36.41 28.61 -6.15
N LEU A 738 35.77 27.46 -5.89
CA LEU A 738 35.26 27.08 -4.57
C LEU A 738 36.32 26.93 -3.47
N GLY A 739 37.62 27.01 -3.79
CA GLY A 739 38.68 27.19 -2.79
C GLY A 739 38.79 28.60 -2.19
N GLN A 740 38.23 29.63 -2.85
CA GLN A 740 38.34 31.04 -2.43
C GLN A 740 37.32 31.37 -1.34
N ALA A 741 37.76 31.98 -0.24
CA ALA A 741 36.93 32.22 0.95
C ALA A 741 35.68 33.10 0.71
N SER A 742 35.72 34.00 -0.27
CA SER A 742 34.61 34.85 -0.75
C SER A 742 33.53 34.08 -1.52
N ILE A 743 33.84 32.87 -1.97
CA ILE A 743 32.98 32.02 -2.80
C ILE A 743 32.53 30.79 -2.00
N SER A 744 33.46 30.16 -1.27
CA SER A 744 33.20 28.98 -0.47
C SER A 744 32.20 29.23 0.66
N GLN A 745 32.28 30.37 1.36
CA GLN A 745 31.41 30.65 2.49
C GLN A 745 29.94 30.85 2.04
N PRO A 746 29.63 31.68 1.03
CA PRO A 746 28.31 31.69 0.39
C PRO A 746 27.85 30.32 -0.11
N ALA A 747 28.69 29.56 -0.82
CA ALA A 747 28.31 28.25 -1.35
C ALA A 747 27.95 27.25 -0.25
N CYS A 748 28.81 27.07 0.76
CA CYS A 748 28.57 26.17 1.89
C CYS A 748 27.33 26.57 2.70
N THR A 749 27.06 27.87 2.87
CA THR A 749 25.85 28.34 3.57
C THR A 749 24.60 28.10 2.72
N ALA A 750 24.61 28.43 1.43
CA ALA A 750 23.48 28.23 0.53
C ALA A 750 23.10 26.76 0.38
N ILE A 751 24.09 25.87 0.20
CA ILE A 751 23.87 24.43 0.05
C ILE A 751 23.30 23.83 1.35
N GLN A 752 23.83 24.20 2.51
CA GLN A 752 23.31 23.72 3.80
C GLN A 752 21.88 24.22 4.06
N ILE A 753 21.55 25.46 3.69
CA ILE A 753 20.19 26.02 3.75
C ILE A 753 19.24 25.28 2.79
N ALA A 754 19.69 25.00 1.56
CA ALA A 754 18.92 24.26 0.57
C ALA A 754 18.63 22.81 1.03
N LEU A 755 19.61 22.12 1.62
CA LEU A 755 19.42 20.79 2.22
C LEU A 755 18.44 20.81 3.40
N VAL A 756 18.46 21.85 4.25
CA VAL A 756 17.46 22.04 5.32
C VAL A 756 16.06 22.22 4.74
N LEU A 757 15.92 22.94 3.62
CA LEU A 757 14.63 23.11 2.94
C LEU A 757 14.14 21.81 2.28
N VAL A 758 15.02 21.01 1.68
CA VAL A 758 14.69 19.67 1.18
C VAL A 758 14.21 18.77 2.32
N LEU A 759 14.96 18.66 3.42
CA LEU A 759 14.58 17.85 4.57
C LEU A 759 13.25 18.30 5.19
N ARG A 760 13.03 19.62 5.34
CA ARG A 760 11.75 20.18 5.77
C ARG A 760 10.61 19.84 4.79
N SER A 761 10.85 19.80 3.48
CA SER A 761 9.84 19.41 2.48
C SER A 761 9.43 17.94 2.59
N TRP A 762 10.31 17.08 3.12
CA TRP A 762 10.03 15.68 3.46
C TRP A 762 9.46 15.51 4.89
N GLY A 763 9.13 16.60 5.59
CA GLY A 763 8.63 16.59 6.96
C GLY A 763 9.70 16.36 8.04
N VAL A 764 10.98 16.24 7.66
CA VAL A 764 12.10 16.03 8.61
C VAL A 764 12.50 17.38 9.21
N GLN A 765 12.30 17.54 10.51
CA GLN A 765 12.65 18.75 11.26
C GLN A 765 13.59 18.41 12.43
N PRO A 766 14.60 19.26 12.71
CA PRO A 766 15.51 19.04 13.81
C PRO A 766 14.87 19.40 15.15
N THR A 767 15.06 18.57 16.17
CA THR A 767 14.79 18.91 17.58
C THR A 767 15.94 19.65 18.23
N THR A 768 17.13 19.64 17.61
CA THR A 768 18.30 20.43 18.02
C THR A 768 19.20 20.70 16.80
N VAL A 769 19.97 21.78 16.85
CA VAL A 769 20.92 22.14 15.79
C VAL A 769 22.25 22.54 16.41
N THR A 770 23.35 22.25 15.72
CA THR A 770 24.70 22.74 16.08
C THR A 770 25.52 22.95 14.82
N GLY A 771 26.41 23.93 14.80
CA GLY A 771 27.22 24.25 13.63
C GLY A 771 28.68 24.52 13.99
N HIS A 772 29.60 24.15 13.10
CA HIS A 772 31.02 24.38 13.29
C HIS A 772 31.42 25.70 12.62
N SER A 773 31.68 26.74 13.41
CA SER A 773 32.07 28.09 12.94
C SER A 773 31.14 28.69 11.87
N SER A 774 31.47 28.60 10.57
CA SER A 774 30.56 29.07 9.49
C SER A 774 29.30 28.21 9.35
N GLY A 775 29.29 26.97 9.84
CA GLY A 775 28.11 26.13 9.92
C GLY A 775 27.01 26.70 10.82
N GLU A 776 27.36 27.51 11.82
CA GLU A 776 26.37 28.17 12.70
C GLU A 776 25.40 29.09 11.93
N ILE A 777 25.83 29.65 10.79
CA ILE A 777 25.00 30.49 9.93
C ILE A 777 23.81 29.68 9.37
N ALA A 778 24.05 28.44 8.95
CA ALA A 778 23.01 27.53 8.47
C ALA A 778 22.24 26.88 9.63
N ALA A 779 22.87 26.62 10.77
CA ALA A 779 22.21 26.15 11.99
C ALA A 779 21.17 27.16 12.49
N ALA A 780 21.49 28.46 12.47
CA ALA A 780 20.56 29.53 12.84
C ALA A 780 19.34 29.61 11.91
N PHE A 781 19.49 29.36 10.60
CA PHE A 781 18.37 29.19 9.69
C PHE A 781 17.54 27.93 9.98
N ALA A 782 18.20 26.83 10.34
CA ALA A 782 17.54 25.57 10.70
C ALA A 782 16.73 25.68 12.00
N ALA A 783 17.18 26.49 12.97
CA ALA A 783 16.43 26.90 14.16
C ALA A 783 15.36 27.97 13.90
N GLY A 784 15.33 28.60 12.71
CA GLY A 784 14.42 29.69 12.39
C GLY A 784 14.80 31.06 12.98
N ALA A 785 16.00 31.18 13.54
CA ALA A 785 16.51 32.42 14.15
C ALA A 785 17.00 33.45 13.12
N LEU A 786 17.35 33.02 11.89
CA LEU A 786 17.76 33.89 10.79
C LEU A 786 17.01 33.54 9.50
N SER A 787 16.80 34.57 8.65
CA SER A 787 16.28 34.40 7.29
C SER A 787 17.39 33.96 6.33
N LEU A 788 17.01 33.36 5.19
CA LEU A 788 17.97 33.01 4.12
C LEU A 788 18.79 34.23 3.68
N GLU A 789 18.16 35.38 3.47
CA GLU A 789 18.83 36.61 3.05
C GLU A 789 19.81 37.12 4.11
N SER A 790 19.46 37.03 5.40
CA SER A 790 20.36 37.37 6.52
C SER A 790 21.56 36.42 6.59
N CYS A 791 21.34 35.11 6.44
CA CYS A 791 22.41 34.12 6.40
C CYS A 791 23.36 34.35 5.23
N MET A 792 22.84 34.64 4.04
CA MET A 792 23.65 34.94 2.85
C MET A 792 24.42 36.26 3.01
N ALA A 793 23.86 37.28 3.67
CA ALA A 793 24.58 38.52 3.97
C ALA A 793 25.79 38.27 4.89
N ILE A 794 25.61 37.48 5.96
CA ILE A 794 26.69 37.11 6.88
C ILE A 794 27.76 36.30 6.14
N ALA A 795 27.37 35.27 5.38
CA ALA A 795 28.29 34.41 4.64
C ALA A 795 29.07 35.16 3.56
N PHE A 796 28.41 36.06 2.82
CA PHE A 796 29.04 36.89 1.80
C PHE A 796 30.00 37.91 2.40
N HIS A 797 29.57 38.73 3.37
CA HIS A 797 30.46 39.75 3.93
C HIS A 797 31.60 39.16 4.77
N ARG A 798 31.42 38.00 5.42
CA ARG A 798 32.51 37.25 6.07
C ARG A 798 33.49 36.66 5.05
N GLY A 799 33.00 36.19 3.90
CA GLY A 799 33.81 35.74 2.77
C GLY A 799 34.66 36.86 2.16
N GLU A 800 34.02 37.96 1.80
CA GLU A 800 34.69 39.16 1.25
C GLU A 800 35.67 39.78 2.26
N ALA A 801 35.35 39.84 3.55
CA ALA A 801 36.28 40.33 4.57
C ALA A 801 37.57 39.48 4.64
N ALA A 802 37.46 38.16 4.59
CA ALA A 802 38.61 37.27 4.58
C ALA A 802 39.45 37.42 3.30
N ALA A 803 38.80 37.45 2.14
CA ALA A 803 39.47 37.65 0.85
C ALA A 803 40.13 39.04 0.74
N ARG A 804 39.50 40.07 1.30
CA ARG A 804 40.04 41.44 1.33
C ARG A 804 41.26 41.54 2.25
N LEU A 805 41.23 40.97 3.44
CA LEU A 805 42.38 40.97 4.36
C LEU A 805 43.62 40.32 3.73
N HIS A 806 43.48 39.16 3.09
CA HIS A 806 44.57 38.48 2.37
C HIS A 806 45.15 39.33 1.22
N LYS A 807 44.31 40.15 0.57
CA LYS A 807 44.69 41.02 -0.55
C LYS A 807 45.31 42.36 -0.10
N GLU A 808 44.82 42.93 1.00
CA GLU A 808 45.30 44.20 1.55
C GLU A 808 46.56 44.02 2.41
N HIS A 809 46.73 42.84 3.02
CA HIS A 809 47.83 42.50 3.92
C HIS A 809 48.49 41.14 3.60
N PRO A 810 49.07 40.94 2.40
CA PRO A 810 49.73 39.68 2.00
C PRO A 810 50.97 39.32 2.86
N GLU A 811 51.48 40.25 3.66
CA GLU A 811 52.51 40.05 4.68
C GLU A 811 51.98 39.34 5.95
N ILE A 812 50.68 39.49 6.27
CA ILE A 812 50.07 38.91 7.47
C ILE A 812 49.61 37.48 7.16
N ARG A 813 50.54 36.53 7.29
CA ARG A 813 50.26 35.11 7.07
C ARG A 813 49.74 34.43 8.33
N GLY A 814 48.43 34.19 8.36
CA GLY A 814 47.80 33.27 9.31
C GLY A 814 47.87 31.81 8.85
N GLY A 815 47.78 30.87 9.78
CA GLY A 815 47.69 29.43 9.54
C GLY A 815 46.78 28.72 10.54
N MET A 816 46.39 27.50 10.20
CA MET A 816 45.61 26.61 11.07
C MET A 816 46.20 25.20 11.06
N LEU A 817 46.20 24.53 12.22
CA LEU A 817 46.75 23.18 12.43
C LEU A 817 45.75 22.31 13.19
N ALA A 818 45.39 21.16 12.61
CA ALA A 818 44.71 20.09 13.35
C ALA A 818 45.74 19.34 14.20
N LEU A 819 45.52 19.25 15.51
CA LEU A 819 46.43 18.62 16.45
C LEU A 819 45.69 17.49 17.20
N GLY A 820 46.22 16.27 17.08
CA GLY A 820 45.67 15.04 17.67
C GLY A 820 45.94 14.92 19.17
N THR A 821 45.45 15.88 19.96
CA THR A 821 45.62 15.91 21.42
C THR A 821 44.46 16.65 22.10
N SER A 822 44.44 16.68 23.44
CA SER A 822 43.42 17.38 24.21
C SER A 822 43.70 18.89 24.32
N GLU A 823 42.65 19.68 24.57
CA GLU A 823 42.76 21.13 24.80
C GLU A 823 43.80 21.51 25.85
N VAL A 824 43.84 20.77 26.97
CA VAL A 824 44.80 20.99 28.05
C VAL A 824 46.24 20.72 27.58
N ALA A 825 46.48 19.61 26.88
CA ALA A 825 47.80 19.26 26.39
C ALA A 825 48.29 20.22 25.29
N ALA A 826 47.40 20.65 24.40
CA ALA A 826 47.70 21.67 23.39
C ALA A 826 48.03 23.03 24.02
N THR A 827 47.26 23.43 25.04
CA THR A 827 47.50 24.69 25.78
C THR A 827 48.84 24.65 26.52
N SER A 828 49.18 23.51 27.15
CA SER A 828 50.52 23.31 27.74
C SER A 828 51.62 23.42 26.69
N LEU A 829 51.49 22.76 25.53
CA LEU A 829 52.48 22.81 24.45
C LEU A 829 52.69 24.23 23.88
N ILE A 830 51.61 25.00 23.71
CA ILE A 830 51.66 26.40 23.27
C ILE A 830 52.41 27.28 24.29
N ASN A 831 52.19 27.04 25.59
CA ASN A 831 52.87 27.75 26.67
C ASN A 831 54.34 27.33 26.80
N GLU A 832 54.66 26.04 26.75
CA GLU A 832 56.03 25.49 26.78
C GLU A 832 56.91 26.06 25.67
N LEU A 833 56.36 26.20 24.46
CA LEU A 833 57.07 26.76 23.31
C LEU A 833 57.17 28.29 23.34
N GLY A 834 56.46 28.98 24.25
CA GLY A 834 56.36 30.44 24.28
C GLY A 834 55.60 31.02 23.08
N LEU A 835 54.59 30.30 22.57
CA LEU A 835 53.76 30.71 21.42
C LEU A 835 52.43 31.35 21.83
N ALA A 836 52.15 31.45 23.13
CA ALA A 836 50.94 32.07 23.68
C ALA A 836 50.80 33.52 23.21
N GLY A 837 49.69 33.83 22.54
CA GLY A 837 49.41 35.14 21.93
C GLY A 837 49.66 35.18 20.42
N SER A 838 50.61 34.39 19.89
CA SER A 838 50.76 34.16 18.44
C SER A 838 49.87 33.04 17.92
N VAL A 839 49.46 32.09 18.77
CA VAL A 839 48.44 31.07 18.44
C VAL A 839 47.44 30.87 19.58
N VAL A 840 46.24 30.39 19.22
CA VAL A 840 45.15 30.04 20.12
C VAL A 840 44.53 28.69 19.76
N VAL A 841 43.94 28.00 20.74
CA VAL A 841 43.01 26.90 20.47
C VAL A 841 41.74 27.50 19.88
N ALA A 842 41.51 27.29 18.58
CA ALA A 842 40.40 27.87 17.83
C ALA A 842 39.16 26.95 17.82
N CYS A 843 39.33 25.65 18.02
CA CYS A 843 38.22 24.71 18.21
C CYS A 843 38.67 23.45 18.96
N VAL A 844 37.77 22.87 19.76
CA VAL A 844 37.91 21.53 20.35
C VAL A 844 36.92 20.61 19.64
N ASN A 845 37.41 19.81 18.69
CA ASN A 845 36.57 18.93 17.87
C ASN A 845 36.21 17.63 18.61
N SER A 846 37.12 17.15 19.47
CA SER A 846 36.91 15.98 20.33
C SER A 846 37.88 16.03 21.54
N PRO A 847 37.75 15.14 22.53
CA PRO A 847 38.71 15.03 23.65
C PRO A 847 40.17 14.76 23.22
N SER A 848 40.39 14.35 21.96
CA SER A 848 41.70 14.03 21.37
C SER A 848 41.95 14.75 20.03
N SER A 849 41.18 15.79 19.71
CA SER A 849 41.36 16.59 18.50
C SER A 849 41.02 18.05 18.75
N VAL A 850 42.01 18.92 18.58
CA VAL A 850 41.84 20.37 18.59
C VAL A 850 42.33 20.99 17.30
N THR A 851 41.85 22.20 17.01
CA THR A 851 42.32 23.03 15.90
C THR A 851 42.98 24.27 16.47
N ILE A 852 44.24 24.48 16.14
CA ILE A 852 45.02 25.65 16.54
C ILE A 852 44.99 26.66 15.38
N SER A 853 44.94 27.95 15.68
CA SER A 853 44.97 29.03 14.68
C SER A 853 45.86 30.17 15.16
N GLY A 854 46.55 30.86 14.24
CA GLY A 854 47.38 32.02 14.56
C GLY A 854 48.43 32.31 13.48
N ASP A 855 49.54 32.93 13.87
CA ASP A 855 50.65 33.27 12.97
C ASP A 855 51.23 32.02 12.29
N ALA A 856 51.40 32.05 10.97
CA ALA A 856 51.86 30.88 10.21
C ALA A 856 53.23 30.36 10.69
N THR A 857 54.17 31.24 11.04
CA THR A 857 55.49 30.86 11.57
C THR A 857 55.41 30.20 12.95
N ALA A 858 54.42 30.56 13.78
CA ALA A 858 54.16 29.92 15.06
C ALA A 858 53.46 28.56 14.88
N ILE A 859 52.53 28.46 13.92
CA ILE A 859 51.90 27.21 13.48
C ILE A 859 52.93 26.21 12.94
N ASP A 860 53.88 26.66 12.11
CA ASP A 860 54.95 25.83 11.55
C ASP A 860 55.88 25.28 12.64
N ARG A 861 56.27 26.13 13.60
CA ARG A 861 57.08 25.73 14.75
C ARG A 861 56.34 24.74 15.66
N LEU A 862 55.04 24.94 15.88
CA LEU A 862 54.18 24.02 16.63
C LEU A 862 54.03 22.67 15.91
N HIS A 863 53.89 22.67 14.59
CA HIS A 863 53.84 21.46 13.77
C HIS A 863 55.16 20.67 13.82
N GLY A 864 56.30 21.36 13.72
CA GLY A 864 57.62 20.74 13.85
C GLY A 864 57.82 20.03 15.20
N GLU A 865 57.61 20.75 16.31
CA GLU A 865 57.70 20.18 17.67
C GLU A 865 56.71 19.02 17.86
N ALA A 866 55.47 19.15 17.38
CA ALA A 866 54.47 18.09 17.50
C ALA A 866 54.87 16.83 16.72
N ALA A 867 55.41 16.98 15.51
CA ALA A 867 55.92 15.85 14.72
C ALA A 867 57.14 15.20 15.39
N GLU A 868 58.07 15.98 15.92
CA GLU A 868 59.22 15.46 16.66
C GLU A 868 58.80 14.71 17.92
N ARG A 869 57.90 15.28 18.75
CA ARG A 869 57.37 14.61 19.96
C ARG A 869 56.62 13.32 19.65
N VAL A 870 55.88 13.25 18.53
CA VAL A 870 55.25 12.00 18.05
C VAL A 870 56.29 10.98 17.59
N SER A 871 57.40 11.42 16.99
CA SER A 871 58.49 10.53 16.57
C SER A 871 59.40 10.05 17.71
N LEU A 872 59.44 10.80 18.82
CA LEU A 872 60.24 10.51 20.01
C LEU A 872 59.50 9.64 21.05
N GLN A 873 58.18 9.50 20.96
CA GLN A 873 57.48 8.46 21.72
C GLN A 873 57.84 7.09 21.15
N PRO A 874 58.27 6.11 21.98
CA PRO A 874 58.48 4.76 21.51
C PRO A 874 57.14 4.18 21.00
N LYS A 875 57.17 3.51 19.84
CA LYS A 875 55.98 2.84 19.28
C LYS A 875 55.56 1.65 20.16
N THR A 876 54.81 1.92 21.23
CA THR A 876 54.04 0.91 21.95
C THR A 876 52.96 0.38 21.02
N SER A 877 53.03 -0.91 20.71
CA SER A 877 52.12 -1.57 19.77
C SER A 877 50.71 -1.70 20.33
N CYS A 878 49.74 -1.21 19.55
CA CYS A 878 48.38 -1.73 19.48
C CYS A 878 48.08 -2.04 18.00
#